data_AF-A0A3D5RYX3-F1
#
_entry.id   AF-A0A3D5RYX3-F1
#
_cell.length_a   1.000
_cell.length_b   1.000
_cell.length_c   1.000
_cell.angle_alpha   90.00
_cell.angle_beta   90.00
_cell.angle_gamma   90.00
#
_symmetry.space_group_name_H-M   'P 1'
#
loop_
_entity.id
_entity.type
_entity.pdbx_description
1 polymer ?
#
loop_
_entity_poly.entity_id
_entity_poly.type
_entity_poly.pdbx_seq_one_letter_code
_entity_poly.pdbx_strand_id
1 'polypeptide(L)'
;MNQWINLPWPEILALSCVLQGAFLLVLLLLNKYPASNSLSLVVAGSIILLVGTVLPVPQSPAIQINATILIFIALWRYVATFFTQKTRVSWYPFLILLLTIPLSLFLDHILMILTYGLPAFWIIALIATQRVFKKEGQSRGIQWFINPGSRLRWIRNFTLFHLLFGVLITLSIWEVVPNWIIPLTVLFQLFLVLFQLAKESEFLSPLPLGTKYQKSTLTANQKAHILSKLDQLIHEEQFYLNSEVSLSSLADSLQTTTHHLSQVLNESRKQSFQDLITQYRIREAKKLLKSKEHENTKIESIATMVGYNSKSAFNTAFKKQTELTPSEFRASKDVLTYRDERLPDRKNTDLNTNTRDLRHGFTSKTQNIMFTNFFKVFLRRTGRNKLFSLINIFGLTVGFTCSILIYLFIQEHTSYDQEIPNYEEIYRVAWINENPQTRTPHPMAPAMMADFPEVVAATSISPMYGPGLTRQAVRVENLEENIHFVERDFFYVDSTFLDVFQLKVILGDEDALKKPFNLVISQSTAKKFFGNTNPIGKELNMDDWSIAVAAVVEDLPARSHFHFTGLISYVTVKAINPNNPWLTWKDFGHFNYIRTRESVDANLLETKIPEWVVGYLPWNESQKEWLLNREAKFTLQPIKDI
;
A
#
# COMPACT_ATOMS: atom_id res chain seq x y z
N MET A 1 18.44 -19.07 1.23
CA MET A 1 17.48 -18.10 1.78
C MET A 1 17.36 -18.12 3.32
N ASN A 2 17.76 -19.21 3.99
CA ASN A 2 17.55 -19.41 5.45
C ASN A 2 18.45 -18.60 6.41
N GLN A 3 19.47 -17.86 5.94
CA GLN A 3 20.33 -17.07 6.84
C GLN A 3 19.77 -15.66 7.16
N TRP A 4 18.81 -15.14 6.37
CA TRP A 4 18.23 -13.82 6.60
C TRP A 4 17.08 -13.82 7.61
N ILE A 5 16.54 -14.99 7.94
CA ILE A 5 15.34 -15.16 8.80
C ILE A 5 15.70 -15.08 10.30
N ASN A 6 16.98 -15.17 10.67
CA ASN A 6 17.44 -15.15 12.06
C ASN A 6 18.07 -13.83 12.53
N LEU A 7 17.99 -12.75 11.74
CA LEU A 7 18.48 -11.44 12.18
C LEU A 7 17.53 -10.88 13.26
N PRO A 8 18.03 -10.42 14.42
CA PRO A 8 17.18 -9.76 15.41
C PRO A 8 16.49 -8.54 14.79
N TRP A 9 15.22 -8.28 15.16
CA TRP A 9 14.38 -7.22 14.61
C TRP A 9 15.05 -5.84 14.41
N PRO A 10 15.95 -5.37 15.30
CA PRO A 10 16.68 -4.10 15.09
C PRO A 10 17.58 -4.09 13.85
N GLU A 11 18.20 -5.21 13.49
CA GLU A 11 19.05 -5.34 12.31
C GLU A 11 18.24 -5.30 11.02
N ILE A 12 17.08 -5.97 11.01
CA ILE A 12 16.12 -5.91 9.90
C ILE A 12 15.64 -4.47 9.69
N LEU A 13 15.28 -3.79 10.78
CA LEU A 13 14.79 -2.42 10.74
C LEU A 13 15.89 -1.44 10.29
N ALA A 14 17.14 -1.65 10.70
CA ALA A 14 18.27 -0.88 10.20
C ALA A 14 18.55 -1.13 8.71
N LEU A 15 18.56 -2.38 8.26
CA LEU A 15 18.74 -2.70 6.85
C LEU A 15 17.68 -2.02 5.98
N SER A 16 16.42 -2.03 6.43
CA SER A 16 15.32 -1.31 5.79
C SER A 16 15.59 0.19 5.71
N CYS A 17 16.03 0.82 6.81
CA CYS A 17 16.39 2.24 6.81
C CYS A 17 17.58 2.57 5.89
N VAL A 18 18.60 1.69 5.80
CA VAL A 18 19.72 1.88 4.86
C VAL A 18 19.24 1.83 3.41
N LEU A 19 18.39 0.86 3.05
CA LEU A 19 17.85 0.73 1.71
C LEU A 19 16.95 1.92 1.33
N GLN A 20 16.03 2.30 2.22
CA GLN A 20 15.16 3.48 2.01
C GLN A 20 15.96 4.77 1.95
N GLY A 21 16.96 4.91 2.83
CA GLY A 21 17.85 6.06 2.87
C GLY A 21 18.69 6.18 1.60
N ALA A 22 19.26 5.07 1.11
CA ALA A 22 20.03 5.04 -0.13
C ALA A 22 19.17 5.42 -1.35
N PHE A 23 17.94 4.86 -1.42
CA PHE A 23 16.97 5.24 -2.45
C PHE A 23 16.66 6.74 -2.39
N LEU A 24 16.33 7.26 -1.21
CA LEU A 24 16.02 8.68 -1.02
C LEU A 24 17.23 9.58 -1.34
N LEU A 25 18.44 9.14 -1.02
CA LEU A 25 19.69 9.86 -1.31
C LEU A 25 19.88 10.02 -2.82
N VAL A 26 19.71 8.94 -3.59
CA VAL A 26 19.75 8.98 -5.06
C VAL A 26 18.70 9.95 -5.60
N LEU A 27 17.47 9.85 -5.11
CA LEU A 27 16.38 10.73 -5.53
C LEU A 27 16.67 12.22 -5.27
N LEU A 28 17.22 12.54 -4.10
CA LEU A 28 17.55 13.90 -3.72
C LEU A 28 18.74 14.44 -4.52
N LEU A 29 19.76 13.61 -4.80
CA LEU A 29 20.94 14.00 -5.59
C LEU A 29 20.63 14.19 -7.08
N LEU A 30 19.65 13.45 -7.63
CA LEU A 30 19.18 13.65 -9.00
C LEU A 30 18.41 14.96 -9.19
N ASN A 31 18.03 15.63 -8.10
CA ASN A 31 17.30 16.89 -8.17
C ASN A 31 18.25 18.08 -8.31
N LYS A 32 17.92 19.00 -9.23
CA LYS A 32 18.71 20.19 -9.55
C LYS A 32 18.76 21.27 -8.47
N TYR A 33 17.90 21.19 -7.44
CA TYR A 33 17.78 22.26 -6.44
C TYR A 33 18.80 22.14 -5.31
N PRO A 34 19.51 23.22 -4.91
CA PRO A 34 20.51 23.18 -3.83
C PRO A 34 19.98 22.74 -2.46
N ALA A 35 18.69 22.99 -2.20
CA ALA A 35 18.01 22.50 -1.01
C ALA A 35 17.96 20.96 -1.00
N SER A 36 17.79 20.32 -2.16
CA SER A 36 17.77 18.87 -2.28
C SER A 36 19.12 18.25 -1.91
N ASN A 37 20.22 18.82 -2.41
CA ASN A 37 21.58 18.37 -2.07
C ASN A 37 21.91 18.55 -0.59
N SER A 38 21.31 19.55 0.06
CA SER A 38 21.51 19.75 1.49
C SER A 38 20.67 18.76 2.31
N LEU A 39 19.46 18.44 1.84
CA LEU A 39 18.61 17.41 2.43
C LEU A 39 19.20 16.00 2.24
N SER A 40 19.88 15.73 1.13
CA SER A 40 20.57 14.44 0.92
C SER A 40 21.72 14.24 1.90
N LEU A 41 22.40 15.31 2.33
CA LEU A 41 23.42 15.24 3.38
C LEU A 41 22.81 14.94 4.76
N VAL A 42 21.60 15.42 5.04
CA VAL A 42 20.86 15.06 6.27
C VAL A 42 20.57 13.55 6.25
N VAL A 43 20.04 13.05 5.13
CA VAL A 43 19.77 11.62 4.94
C VAL A 43 21.05 10.78 5.04
N ALA A 44 22.15 11.21 4.41
CA ALA A 44 23.44 10.55 4.50
C ALA A 44 23.94 10.45 5.95
N GLY A 45 23.88 11.56 6.70
CA GLY A 45 24.26 11.58 8.11
C GLY A 45 23.43 10.62 8.95
N SER A 46 22.11 10.55 8.72
CA SER A 46 21.21 9.60 9.40
C SER A 46 21.54 8.14 9.08
N ILE A 47 21.94 7.82 7.85
CA ILE A 47 22.39 6.47 7.47
C ILE A 47 23.73 6.13 8.14
N ILE A 48 24.68 7.07 8.16
CA ILE A 48 25.98 6.84 8.82
C ILE A 48 25.78 6.63 10.33
N LEU A 49 24.91 7.42 10.95
CA LEU A 49 24.53 7.26 12.35
C LEU A 49 23.97 5.86 12.61
N LEU A 50 23.01 5.44 11.77
CA LEU A 50 22.39 4.13 11.83
C LEU A 50 23.39 2.98 11.70
N VAL A 51 24.27 3.04 10.70
CA VAL A 51 25.32 2.05 10.47
C VAL A 51 26.23 1.93 11.69
N GLY A 52 26.59 3.06 12.30
CA GLY A 52 27.38 3.12 13.53
C GLY A 52 26.66 2.61 14.79
N THR A 53 25.35 2.33 14.72
CA THR A 53 24.54 1.85 15.86
C THR A 53 24.16 0.37 15.76
N VAL A 54 24.04 -0.17 14.54
CA VAL A 54 23.46 -1.51 14.33
C VAL A 54 24.45 -2.53 13.76
N LEU A 55 25.49 -2.13 13.01
CA LEU A 55 26.47 -3.10 12.54
C LEU A 55 27.43 -3.50 13.68
N PRO A 56 27.83 -4.79 13.77
CA PRO A 56 28.82 -5.29 14.72
C PRO A 56 30.25 -4.88 14.31
N VAL A 57 30.45 -3.61 13.97
CA VAL A 57 31.76 -2.96 13.87
C VAL A 57 32.08 -2.48 15.28
N PRO A 58 33.34 -2.55 15.78
CA PRO A 58 33.69 -2.02 17.09
C PRO A 58 33.11 -0.62 17.26
N GLN A 59 32.12 -0.53 18.14
CA GLN A 59 31.25 0.62 18.30
C GLN A 59 32.11 1.79 18.77
N SER A 60 32.51 2.65 17.84
CA SER A 60 33.16 3.91 18.19
C SER A 60 32.06 4.94 18.39
N PRO A 61 31.82 5.42 19.63
CA PRO A 61 30.94 6.57 19.86
C PRO A 61 31.31 7.75 18.94
N ALA A 62 32.56 7.81 18.47
CA ALA A 62 33.02 8.81 17.52
C ALA A 62 32.25 8.78 16.20
N ILE A 63 31.90 7.61 15.66
CA ILE A 63 31.14 7.52 14.40
C ILE A 63 29.74 8.11 14.60
N GLN A 64 29.07 7.75 15.69
CA GLN A 64 27.73 8.23 16.01
C GLN A 64 27.71 9.74 16.26
N ILE A 65 28.71 10.25 17.00
CA ILE A 65 28.88 11.67 17.29
C ILE A 65 29.18 12.46 16.01
N ASN A 66 30.11 12.01 15.17
CA ASN A 66 30.44 12.70 13.93
C ASN A 66 29.28 12.66 12.92
N ALA A 67 28.55 11.55 12.83
CA ALA A 67 27.33 11.46 12.03
C ALA A 67 26.27 12.44 12.52
N THR A 68 26.12 12.55 13.84
CA THR A 68 25.23 13.54 14.46
C THR A 68 25.64 14.96 14.07
N ILE A 69 26.91 15.33 14.25
CA ILE A 69 27.48 16.63 13.82
C ILE A 69 27.21 16.91 12.33
N LEU A 70 27.37 15.91 11.46
CA LEU A 70 27.08 16.03 10.03
C LEU A 70 25.60 16.32 9.75
N ILE A 71 24.66 15.59 10.38
CA ILE A 71 23.21 15.79 10.24
C ILE A 71 22.86 17.26 10.51
N PHE A 72 23.47 17.86 11.54
CA PHE A 72 23.23 19.24 11.90
C PHE A 72 23.75 20.26 10.91
N ILE A 73 25.01 20.12 10.50
CA ILE A 73 25.62 21.01 9.53
C ILE A 73 24.80 20.96 8.24
N ALA A 74 24.37 19.76 7.86
CA ALA A 74 23.48 19.52 6.74
C ALA A 74 22.09 20.17 6.94
N LEU A 75 21.48 20.08 8.13
CA LEU A 75 20.18 20.68 8.43
C LEU A 75 20.23 22.21 8.40
N TRP A 76 21.25 22.81 9.00
CA TRP A 76 21.47 24.26 8.94
C TRP A 76 21.64 24.74 7.49
N ARG A 77 22.46 24.01 6.72
CA ARG A 77 22.65 24.27 5.28
C ARG A 77 21.36 24.07 4.49
N TYR A 78 20.56 23.06 4.82
CA TYR A 78 19.27 22.79 4.20
C TYR A 78 18.32 23.97 4.40
N VAL A 79 18.21 24.48 5.62
CA VAL A 79 17.39 25.67 5.91
C VAL A 79 17.88 26.87 5.10
N ALA A 80 19.19 27.16 5.10
CA ALA A 80 19.75 28.29 4.37
C ALA A 80 19.55 28.19 2.84
N THR A 81 19.82 27.01 2.27
CA THR A 81 19.63 26.76 0.83
C THR A 81 18.18 26.74 0.42
N PHE A 82 17.25 26.37 1.31
CA PHE A 82 15.83 26.41 1.04
C PHE A 82 15.34 27.84 0.71
N PHE A 83 15.79 28.84 1.47
CA PHE A 83 15.44 30.24 1.22
C PHE A 83 16.23 30.85 0.06
N THR A 84 17.56 30.65 0.08
CA THR A 84 18.46 31.40 -0.82
C THR A 84 18.58 30.76 -2.18
N GLN A 85 18.39 29.44 -2.28
CA GLN A 85 18.63 28.62 -3.48
C GLN A 85 20.04 28.83 -4.07
N LYS A 86 20.99 29.23 -3.21
CA LYS A 86 22.41 29.40 -3.58
C LYS A 86 23.18 28.14 -3.20
N THR A 87 24.04 27.66 -4.10
CA THR A 87 24.94 26.53 -3.85
C THR A 87 26.13 26.91 -2.96
N ARG A 88 26.57 28.18 -3.03
CA ARG A 88 27.67 28.73 -2.23
C ARG A 88 27.19 29.12 -0.83
N VAL A 89 27.00 28.11 0.02
CA VAL A 89 26.96 28.29 1.47
C VAL A 89 28.38 28.13 2.02
N SER A 90 28.72 28.87 3.07
CA SER A 90 30.03 28.79 3.74
C SER A 90 30.43 27.35 4.05
N TRP A 91 31.66 26.98 3.69
CA TRP A 91 32.24 25.65 3.90
C TRP A 91 32.87 25.47 5.30
N TYR A 92 33.03 26.56 6.06
CA TYR A 92 33.65 26.55 7.40
C TYR A 92 33.03 25.53 8.38
N PRO A 93 31.71 25.28 8.42
CA PRO A 93 31.15 24.24 9.28
C PRO A 93 31.63 22.81 8.93
N PHE A 94 31.92 22.52 7.66
CA PHE A 94 32.42 21.21 7.23
C PHE A 94 33.91 21.04 7.54
N LEU A 95 34.69 22.13 7.68
CA LEU A 95 36.05 22.04 8.21
C LEU A 95 36.08 21.55 9.64
N ILE A 96 35.11 21.93 10.45
CA ILE A 96 34.99 21.47 11.84
C ILE A 96 34.84 19.95 11.83
N LEU A 97 33.96 19.40 11.00
CA LEU A 97 33.78 17.95 10.84
C LEU A 97 35.07 17.24 10.36
N LEU A 98 35.77 17.84 9.40
CA LEU A 98 37.03 17.29 8.88
C LEU A 98 38.14 17.22 9.94
N LEU A 99 38.14 18.16 10.89
CA LEU A 99 39.07 18.20 12.01
C LEU A 99 38.63 17.28 13.17
N THR A 100 37.33 17.19 13.46
CA THR A 100 36.83 16.38 14.59
C THR A 100 36.88 14.88 14.32
N ILE A 101 36.69 14.42 13.08
CA ILE A 101 36.72 12.99 12.73
C ILE A 101 38.04 12.32 13.14
N PRO A 102 39.22 12.71 12.62
CA PRO A 102 40.47 12.07 12.99
C PRO A 102 40.78 12.27 14.47
N LEU A 103 40.52 13.47 15.01
CA LEU A 103 40.87 13.80 16.39
C LEU A 103 40.07 12.99 17.42
N SER A 104 38.78 12.74 17.14
CA SER A 104 37.90 11.92 17.99
C SER A 104 38.18 10.41 17.91
N LEU A 105 38.95 9.96 16.92
CA LEU A 105 39.36 8.55 16.78
C LEU A 105 40.64 8.21 17.57
N PHE A 106 41.46 9.22 17.90
CA PHE A 106 42.76 9.02 18.56
C PHE A 106 42.84 9.57 20.00
N LEU A 107 41.85 10.36 20.45
CA LEU A 107 41.90 11.04 21.74
C LEU A 107 40.60 10.87 22.54
N ASP A 108 40.60 9.97 23.53
CA ASP A 108 39.43 9.66 24.37
C ASP A 108 38.87 10.86 25.14
N HIS A 109 39.73 11.77 25.59
CA HIS A 109 39.28 13.01 26.23
C HIS A 109 38.46 13.90 25.30
N ILE A 110 38.80 13.90 24.01
CA ILE A 110 38.06 14.68 23.00
C ILE A 110 36.74 14.01 22.68
N LEU A 111 36.74 12.67 22.61
CA LEU A 111 35.50 11.91 22.49
C LEU A 111 34.55 12.21 23.66
N MET A 112 35.06 12.21 24.89
CA MET A 112 34.30 12.54 26.09
C MET A 112 33.73 13.96 26.04
N ILE A 113 34.55 14.96 25.68
CA ILE A 113 34.10 16.36 25.53
C ILE A 113 32.98 16.47 24.50
N LEU A 114 33.10 15.76 23.36
CA LEU A 114 32.08 15.78 22.31
C LEU A 114 30.78 15.10 22.78
N THR A 115 30.87 13.95 23.46
CA THR A 115 29.71 13.23 24.00
C THR A 115 28.89 14.07 24.98
N TYR A 116 29.54 14.72 25.95
CA TYR A 116 28.85 15.56 26.92
C TYR A 116 28.52 16.97 26.38
N GLY A 117 29.21 17.40 25.33
CA GLY A 117 28.94 18.66 24.62
C GLY A 117 27.79 18.60 23.60
N LEU A 118 27.31 17.39 23.23
CA LEU A 118 26.22 17.19 22.28
C LEU A 118 24.97 18.05 22.58
N PRO A 119 24.44 18.13 23.82
CA PRO A 119 23.31 19.02 24.15
C PRO A 119 23.57 20.50 23.85
N ALA A 120 24.76 21.00 24.19
CA ALA A 120 25.14 22.38 23.90
C ALA A 120 25.21 22.61 22.38
N PHE A 121 25.70 21.62 21.63
CA PHE A 121 25.70 21.65 20.18
C PHE A 121 24.29 21.69 19.58
N TRP A 122 23.33 20.92 20.13
CA TRP A 122 21.90 21.00 19.74
C TRP A 122 21.34 22.41 19.90
N ILE A 123 21.64 23.07 21.03
CA ILE A 123 21.19 24.44 21.32
C ILE A 123 21.81 25.43 20.32
N ILE A 124 23.11 25.32 20.06
CA ILE A 124 23.81 26.21 19.11
C ILE A 124 23.25 26.05 17.69
N ALA A 125 23.01 24.81 17.25
CA ALA A 125 22.43 24.52 15.95
C ALA A 125 21.02 25.10 15.79
N LEU A 126 20.20 25.01 16.85
CA LEU A 126 18.88 25.64 16.90
C LEU A 126 18.97 27.15 16.74
N ILE A 127 19.85 27.80 17.51
CA ILE A 127 20.04 29.25 17.45
C ILE A 127 20.53 29.67 16.06
N ALA A 128 21.50 28.96 15.47
CA ALA A 128 22.01 29.23 14.14
C ALA A 128 20.91 29.13 13.09
N THR A 129 20.08 28.10 13.18
CA THR A 129 18.95 27.86 12.30
C THR A 129 17.87 28.95 12.45
N GLN A 130 17.52 29.33 13.69
CA GLN A 130 16.61 30.45 13.98
C GLN A 130 17.13 31.79 13.47
N ARG A 131 18.43 32.05 13.54
CA ARG A 131 19.04 33.27 12.98
C ARG A 131 18.88 33.36 11.47
N VAL A 132 19.06 32.25 10.74
CA VAL A 132 18.81 32.19 9.30
C VAL A 132 17.35 32.50 9.00
N PHE A 133 16.41 31.90 9.75
CA PHE A 133 14.98 32.21 9.61
C PHE A 133 14.65 33.67 9.88
N LYS A 134 15.18 34.26 10.96
CA LYS A 134 14.90 35.66 11.29
C LYS A 134 15.41 36.57 10.17
N LYS A 135 16.63 36.34 9.69
CA LYS A 135 17.25 37.14 8.62
C LYS A 135 16.50 37.02 7.29
N GLU A 136 16.26 35.80 6.82
CA GLU A 136 15.63 35.52 5.52
C GLU A 136 14.10 35.68 5.53
N GLY A 137 13.46 35.46 6.68
CA GLY A 137 12.03 35.63 6.87
C GLY A 137 11.62 37.10 7.00
N GLN A 138 12.39 37.90 7.76
CA GLN A 138 12.14 39.34 7.87
C GLN A 138 12.31 40.06 6.54
N SER A 139 13.34 39.70 5.75
CA SER A 139 13.55 40.28 4.42
C SER A 139 12.41 39.97 3.43
N ARG A 140 11.55 38.99 3.76
CA ARG A 140 10.40 38.56 2.94
C ARG A 140 9.04 38.84 3.58
N GLY A 141 9.00 39.52 4.73
CA GLY A 141 7.75 39.83 5.44
C GLY A 141 7.03 38.62 6.05
N ILE A 142 7.72 37.49 6.24
CA ILE A 142 7.13 36.24 6.74
C ILE A 142 7.12 36.24 8.27
N GLN A 143 5.94 36.13 8.87
CA GLN A 143 5.77 35.97 10.32
C GLN A 143 5.62 34.49 10.70
N TRP A 144 6.69 33.92 11.25
CA TRP A 144 6.87 32.48 11.46
C TRP A 144 5.81 31.78 12.32
N PHE A 145 5.40 32.41 13.43
CA PHE A 145 4.46 31.79 14.38
C PHE A 145 2.99 32.07 14.04
N ILE A 146 2.73 33.00 13.13
CA ILE A 146 1.38 33.49 12.84
C ILE A 146 0.88 32.91 11.51
N ASN A 147 1.65 33.01 10.42
CA ASN A 147 1.21 32.46 9.14
C ASN A 147 2.36 32.19 8.13
N PRO A 148 3.16 31.13 8.35
CA PRO A 148 4.33 30.85 7.53
C PRO A 148 4.00 30.30 6.12
N GLY A 149 2.82 29.74 5.87
CA GLY A 149 2.52 29.01 4.63
C GLY A 149 2.92 27.52 4.68
N SER A 150 2.41 26.68 3.77
CA SER A 150 2.52 25.21 3.84
C SER A 150 3.97 24.70 3.85
N ARG A 151 4.81 25.15 2.91
CA ARG A 151 6.22 24.72 2.80
C ARG A 151 7.09 25.17 3.97
N LEU A 152 6.78 26.32 4.56
CA LEU A 152 7.52 26.85 5.69
C LEU A 152 7.12 26.18 7.02
N ARG A 153 5.86 25.74 7.15
CA ARG A 153 5.43 24.85 8.24
C ARG A 153 6.21 23.53 8.24
N TRP A 154 6.44 22.94 7.07
CA TRP A 154 7.26 21.73 6.96
C TRP A 154 8.65 21.96 7.57
N ILE A 155 9.34 23.01 7.13
CA ILE A 155 10.71 23.26 7.60
C ILE A 155 10.75 23.46 9.10
N ARG A 156 9.82 24.26 9.65
CA ARG A 156 9.69 24.44 11.10
C ARG A 156 9.60 23.10 11.81
N ASN A 157 8.61 22.30 11.41
CA ASN A 157 8.30 21.05 12.08
C ASN A 157 9.44 20.04 11.90
N PHE A 158 10.09 20.01 10.74
CA PHE A 158 11.24 19.17 10.46
C PHE A 158 12.45 19.57 11.31
N THR A 159 12.73 20.86 11.45
CA THR A 159 13.79 21.35 12.36
C THR A 159 13.47 21.03 13.82
N LEU A 160 12.22 21.23 14.27
CA LEU A 160 11.80 20.87 15.64
C LEU A 160 11.91 19.36 15.90
N PHE A 161 11.52 18.54 14.91
CA PHE A 161 11.70 17.10 14.98
C PHE A 161 13.18 16.72 15.15
N HIS A 162 14.09 17.37 14.42
CA HIS A 162 15.52 17.09 14.56
C HIS A 162 16.05 17.45 15.94
N LEU A 163 15.50 18.47 16.62
CA LEU A 163 15.87 18.76 18.01
C LEU A 163 15.49 17.61 18.95
N LEU A 164 14.26 17.10 18.82
CA LEU A 164 13.79 15.97 19.62
C LEU A 164 14.59 14.71 19.30
N PHE A 165 14.78 14.42 18.02
CA PHE A 165 15.60 13.30 17.53
C PHE A 165 17.00 13.39 18.12
N GLY A 166 17.54 14.60 18.20
CA GLY A 166 18.83 14.84 18.78
C GLY A 166 18.97 14.53 20.25
N VAL A 167 17.97 14.93 21.04
CA VAL A 167 17.88 14.54 22.45
C VAL A 167 17.83 13.02 22.57
N LEU A 168 17.02 12.34 21.74
CA LEU A 168 16.92 10.88 21.75
C LEU A 168 18.25 10.20 21.38
N ILE A 169 18.99 10.72 20.39
CA ILE A 169 20.33 10.23 20.06
C ILE A 169 21.26 10.40 21.24
N THR A 170 21.29 11.59 21.87
CA THR A 170 22.16 11.84 23.03
C THR A 170 21.84 10.90 24.19
N LEU A 171 20.55 10.69 24.49
CA LEU A 171 20.12 9.73 25.51
C LEU A 171 20.52 8.29 25.16
N SER A 172 20.46 7.92 23.88
CA SER A 172 20.88 6.58 23.42
C SER A 172 22.39 6.40 23.52
N ILE A 173 23.19 7.42 23.17
CA ILE A 173 24.66 7.40 23.31
C ILE A 173 25.07 7.31 24.79
N TRP A 174 24.30 7.93 25.69
CA TRP A 174 24.51 7.81 27.14
C TRP A 174 23.91 6.55 27.75
N GLU A 175 23.45 5.60 26.92
CA GLU A 175 22.84 4.33 27.34
C GLU A 175 21.60 4.49 28.25
N VAL A 176 20.98 5.67 28.26
CA VAL A 176 19.76 5.97 29.04
C VAL A 176 18.54 5.35 28.39
N VAL A 177 18.55 5.22 27.06
CA VAL A 177 17.46 4.61 26.28
C VAL A 177 18.00 3.56 25.31
N PRO A 178 17.18 2.56 24.93
CA PRO A 178 17.64 1.49 24.06
C PRO A 178 18.09 1.96 22.67
N ASN A 179 19.16 1.34 22.14
CA ASN A 179 19.74 1.69 20.84
C ASN A 179 18.78 1.51 19.64
N TRP A 180 17.71 0.69 19.77
CA TRP A 180 16.67 0.54 18.72
C TRP A 180 15.81 1.80 18.52
N ILE A 181 15.92 2.81 19.38
CA ILE A 181 15.26 4.11 19.19
C ILE A 181 15.88 4.88 18.02
N ILE A 182 17.19 4.77 17.80
CA ILE A 182 17.87 5.44 16.67
C ILE A 182 17.32 4.97 15.32
N PRO A 183 17.25 3.66 15.00
CA PRO A 183 16.76 3.25 13.71
C PRO A 183 15.25 3.54 13.53
N LEU A 184 14.45 3.52 14.60
CA LEU A 184 13.03 3.93 14.57
C LEU A 184 12.86 5.42 14.22
N THR A 185 13.67 6.28 14.82
CA THR A 185 13.63 7.73 14.58
C THR A 185 14.17 8.08 13.20
N VAL A 186 15.22 7.40 12.73
CA VAL A 186 15.71 7.50 11.34
C VAL A 186 14.62 7.06 10.37
N LEU A 187 13.93 5.93 10.61
CA LEU A 187 12.83 5.48 9.77
C LEU A 187 11.74 6.55 9.64
N PHE A 188 11.33 7.12 10.77
CA PHE A 188 10.32 8.18 10.79
C PHE A 188 10.79 9.44 10.04
N GLN A 189 12.06 9.82 10.17
CA GLN A 189 12.64 10.92 9.39
C GLN A 189 12.57 10.66 7.89
N LEU A 190 12.97 9.47 7.43
CA LEU A 190 12.92 9.07 6.03
C LEU A 190 11.49 9.09 5.50
N PHE A 191 10.54 8.56 6.28
CA PHE A 191 9.11 8.60 5.98
C PHE A 191 8.61 10.03 5.80
N LEU A 192 8.92 10.95 6.73
CA LEU A 192 8.47 12.34 6.63
C LEU A 192 8.96 13.00 5.34
N VAL A 193 10.23 12.78 4.97
CA VAL A 193 10.80 13.35 3.73
C VAL A 193 10.12 12.76 2.49
N LEU A 194 9.96 11.43 2.44
CA LEU A 194 9.29 10.75 1.33
C LEU A 194 7.82 11.20 1.21
N PHE A 195 7.11 11.30 2.32
CA PHE A 195 5.73 11.78 2.37
C PHE A 195 5.61 13.19 1.81
N GLN A 196 6.51 14.10 2.22
CA GLN A 196 6.47 15.47 1.73
C GLN A 196 6.80 15.56 0.24
N LEU A 197 7.75 14.75 -0.25
CA LEU A 197 8.06 14.62 -1.68
C LEU A 197 6.88 14.04 -2.49
N ALA A 198 6.15 13.08 -1.92
CA ALA A 198 4.97 12.48 -2.54
C ALA A 198 3.75 13.41 -2.53
N LYS A 199 3.65 14.31 -1.52
CA LYS A 199 2.54 15.24 -1.34
C LYS A 199 2.65 16.50 -2.20
N GLU A 200 3.84 17.08 -2.32
CA GLU A 200 4.03 18.39 -2.97
C GLU A 200 5.07 18.32 -4.10
N SER A 201 4.62 18.38 -5.35
CA SER A 201 5.50 18.22 -6.53
C SER A 201 6.58 19.29 -6.66
N GLU A 202 6.36 20.49 -6.13
CA GLU A 202 7.35 21.57 -6.12
C GLU A 202 7.94 21.82 -4.73
N PHE A 203 7.84 20.85 -3.81
CA PHE A 203 8.38 20.96 -2.46
C PHE A 203 9.84 21.45 -2.42
N LEU A 204 10.69 20.91 -3.30
CA LEU A 204 12.11 21.26 -3.40
C LEU A 204 12.39 22.48 -4.28
N SER A 205 11.38 23.03 -4.95
CA SER A 205 11.53 24.21 -5.79
C SER A 205 11.70 25.48 -4.93
N PRO A 206 12.35 26.53 -5.47
CA PRO A 206 12.46 27.83 -4.82
C PRO A 206 11.10 28.30 -4.30
N LEU A 207 11.08 28.80 -3.06
CA LEU A 207 9.93 29.58 -2.60
C LEU A 207 9.69 30.71 -3.63
N PRO A 208 8.45 30.90 -4.12
CA PRO A 208 8.15 32.04 -4.96
C PRO A 208 8.61 33.29 -4.21
N LEU A 209 9.48 34.08 -4.85
CA LEU A 209 9.88 35.38 -4.32
C LEU A 209 8.61 36.17 -4.04
N GLY A 210 8.56 36.81 -2.87
CA GLY A 210 7.40 37.50 -2.35
C GLY A 210 6.71 38.33 -3.43
N THR A 211 5.39 38.22 -3.42
CA THR A 211 4.38 38.96 -4.19
C THR A 211 4.90 40.16 -4.96
N LYS A 212 4.55 40.21 -6.25
CA LYS A 212 4.42 41.44 -7.05
C LYS A 212 4.05 42.60 -6.12
N TYR A 213 4.72 43.76 -6.24
CA TYR A 213 4.55 44.98 -5.42
C TYR A 213 5.41 45.16 -4.15
N GLN A 214 6.40 44.31 -3.87
CA GLN A 214 7.31 44.47 -2.71
C GLN A 214 8.07 45.82 -2.65
N LYS A 215 8.26 46.51 -3.79
CA LYS A 215 8.87 47.85 -3.86
C LYS A 215 7.86 49.00 -3.74
N SER A 216 6.59 48.70 -3.49
CA SER A 216 5.55 49.73 -3.42
C SER A 216 5.63 50.53 -2.12
N THR A 217 5.65 51.84 -2.27
CA THR A 217 5.65 52.83 -1.17
C THR A 217 4.24 53.10 -0.61
N LEU A 218 3.20 52.43 -1.10
CA LEU A 218 1.81 52.63 -0.67
C LEU A 218 1.58 52.23 0.80
N THR A 219 1.32 53.21 1.65
CA THR A 219 0.86 53.03 3.02
C THR A 219 -0.60 52.57 3.08
N ALA A 220 -1.04 51.96 4.19
CA ALA A 220 -2.42 51.53 4.38
C ALA A 220 -3.44 52.67 4.22
N ASN A 221 -3.10 53.88 4.68
CA ASN A 221 -3.95 55.07 4.55
C ASN A 221 -4.10 55.53 3.09
N GLN A 222 -3.03 55.48 2.30
CA GLN A 222 -3.09 55.81 0.88
C GLN A 222 -3.93 54.80 0.09
N LYS A 223 -3.85 53.51 0.43
CA LYS A 223 -4.71 52.48 -0.17
C LYS A 223 -6.19 52.73 0.15
N ALA A 224 -6.51 53.07 1.41
CA ALA A 224 -7.87 53.40 1.82
C ALA A 224 -8.40 54.65 1.10
N HIS A 225 -7.57 55.67 0.91
CA HIS A 225 -7.92 56.89 0.17
C HIS A 225 -8.23 56.61 -1.31
N ILE A 226 -7.40 55.79 -1.98
CA ILE A 226 -7.61 55.38 -3.37
C ILE A 226 -8.91 54.58 -3.51
N LEU A 227 -9.22 53.68 -2.56
CA LEU A 227 -10.47 52.93 -2.56
C LEU A 227 -11.70 53.81 -2.36
N SER A 228 -11.63 54.76 -1.42
CA SER A 228 -12.74 55.69 -1.15
C SER A 228 -13.08 56.51 -2.40
N LYS A 229 -12.04 57.07 -3.06
CA LYS A 229 -12.22 57.80 -4.32
C LYS A 229 -12.71 56.91 -5.45
N LEU A 230 -12.23 55.67 -5.55
CA LEU A 230 -12.70 54.71 -6.53
C LEU A 230 -14.19 54.41 -6.36
N ASP A 231 -14.64 54.16 -5.13
CA ASP A 231 -16.05 53.90 -4.84
C ASP A 231 -16.91 55.12 -5.17
N GLN A 232 -16.44 56.33 -4.84
CA GLN A 232 -17.12 57.57 -5.21
C GLN A 232 -17.27 57.73 -6.72
N LEU A 233 -16.20 57.56 -7.50
CA LEU A 233 -16.24 57.65 -8.97
C LEU A 233 -17.15 56.59 -9.60
N ILE A 234 -17.20 55.38 -9.05
CA ILE A 234 -18.10 54.32 -9.53
C ILE A 234 -19.57 54.75 -9.38
N HIS A 235 -19.90 55.43 -8.28
CA HIS A 235 -21.27 55.84 -7.98
C HIS A 235 -21.70 57.12 -8.69
N GLU A 236 -20.82 58.11 -8.80
CA GLU A 236 -21.16 59.43 -9.35
C GLU A 236 -21.07 59.49 -10.88
N GLU A 237 -20.05 58.85 -11.48
CA GLU A 237 -19.75 59.01 -12.92
C GLU A 237 -20.11 57.78 -13.77
N GLN A 238 -20.48 56.66 -13.14
CA GLN A 238 -20.82 55.38 -13.81
C GLN A 238 -19.86 54.99 -14.95
N PHE A 239 -18.57 55.30 -14.79
CA PHE A 239 -17.56 55.17 -15.86
C PHE A 239 -17.43 53.75 -16.43
N TYR A 240 -17.89 52.73 -15.70
CA TYR A 240 -17.94 51.34 -16.18
C TYR A 240 -18.87 51.16 -17.39
N LEU A 241 -19.81 52.06 -17.65
CA LEU A 241 -20.65 52.03 -18.85
C LEU A 241 -19.92 52.46 -20.13
N ASN A 242 -18.81 53.21 -19.99
CA ASN A 242 -17.98 53.59 -21.15
C ASN A 242 -17.23 52.36 -21.68
N SER A 243 -17.36 52.08 -22.98
CA SER A 243 -16.72 50.94 -23.64
C SER A 243 -15.19 51.07 -23.77
N GLU A 244 -14.65 52.30 -23.68
CA GLU A 244 -13.22 52.60 -23.80
C GLU A 244 -12.50 52.67 -22.43
N VAL A 245 -13.20 52.37 -21.33
CA VAL A 245 -12.61 52.42 -19.99
C VAL A 245 -11.38 51.51 -19.88
N SER A 246 -10.27 52.09 -19.44
CA SER A 246 -9.01 51.39 -19.23
C SER A 246 -8.49 51.62 -17.80
N LEU A 247 -7.58 50.76 -17.37
CA LEU A 247 -6.92 50.93 -16.08
C LEU A 247 -6.12 52.25 -16.02
N SER A 248 -5.55 52.69 -17.15
CA SER A 248 -4.85 53.98 -17.28
C SER A 248 -5.78 55.16 -17.10
N SER A 249 -6.88 55.22 -17.83
CA SER A 249 -7.84 56.34 -17.73
C SER A 249 -8.44 56.46 -16.32
N LEU A 250 -8.68 55.32 -15.65
CA LEU A 250 -9.14 55.30 -14.26
C LEU A 250 -8.05 55.74 -13.26
N ALA A 251 -6.80 55.35 -13.50
CA ALA A 251 -5.68 55.78 -12.66
C ALA A 251 -5.46 57.30 -12.75
N ASP A 252 -5.56 57.87 -13.95
CA ASP A 252 -5.45 59.31 -14.19
C ASP A 252 -6.57 60.07 -13.46
N SER A 253 -7.81 59.59 -13.55
CA SER A 253 -8.98 60.18 -12.87
C SER A 253 -8.85 60.13 -11.34
N LEU A 254 -8.21 59.08 -10.81
CA LEU A 254 -7.93 58.91 -9.38
C LEU A 254 -6.66 59.63 -8.90
N GLN A 255 -5.93 60.30 -9.80
CA GLN A 255 -4.63 60.91 -9.53
C GLN A 255 -3.62 59.91 -8.94
N THR A 256 -3.57 58.70 -9.49
CA THR A 256 -2.66 57.63 -9.07
C THR A 256 -2.00 56.95 -10.27
N THR A 257 -1.05 56.04 -10.03
CA THR A 257 -0.43 55.28 -11.12
C THR A 257 -1.21 53.99 -11.38
N THR A 258 -1.18 53.50 -12.63
CA THR A 258 -1.77 52.21 -13.01
C THR A 258 -1.26 51.05 -12.15
N HIS A 259 0.01 51.11 -11.76
CA HIS A 259 0.64 50.13 -10.88
C HIS A 259 0.05 50.18 -9.46
N HIS A 260 -0.13 51.38 -8.90
CA HIS A 260 -0.73 51.57 -7.58
C HIS A 260 -2.21 51.17 -7.55
N LEU A 261 -2.99 51.55 -8.57
CA LEU A 261 -4.39 51.14 -8.67
C LEU A 261 -4.54 49.63 -8.83
N SER A 262 -3.73 49.00 -9.69
CA SER A 262 -3.71 47.54 -9.85
C SER A 262 -3.36 46.83 -8.55
N GLN A 263 -2.39 47.35 -7.80
CA GLN A 263 -2.01 46.80 -6.50
C GLN A 263 -3.16 46.93 -5.50
N VAL A 264 -3.79 48.11 -5.39
CA VAL A 264 -4.90 48.36 -4.48
C VAL A 264 -6.07 47.43 -4.77
N LEU A 265 -6.45 47.26 -6.05
CA LEU A 265 -7.53 46.34 -6.44
C LEU A 265 -7.22 44.88 -6.08
N ASN A 266 -6.00 44.42 -6.39
CA ASN A 266 -5.59 43.04 -6.13
C ASN A 266 -5.43 42.73 -4.63
N GLU A 267 -4.87 43.65 -3.84
CA GLU A 267 -4.60 43.41 -2.42
C GLU A 267 -5.83 43.68 -1.55
N SER A 268 -6.57 44.76 -1.80
CA SER A 268 -7.68 45.18 -0.94
C SER A 268 -9.02 44.60 -1.36
N ARG A 269 -9.27 44.42 -2.66
CA ARG A 269 -10.53 43.87 -3.19
C ARG A 269 -10.41 42.43 -3.71
N LYS A 270 -9.20 41.88 -3.78
CA LYS A 270 -8.91 40.53 -4.32
C LYS A 270 -9.47 40.28 -5.74
N GLN A 271 -9.54 41.33 -6.56
CA GLN A 271 -10.09 41.27 -7.91
C GLN A 271 -9.25 42.09 -8.89
N SER A 272 -9.26 41.71 -10.16
CA SER A 272 -8.63 42.51 -11.22
C SER A 272 -9.52 43.69 -11.62
N PHE A 273 -8.94 44.68 -12.32
CA PHE A 273 -9.72 45.78 -12.93
C PHE A 273 -10.80 45.25 -13.88
N GLN A 274 -10.48 44.24 -14.68
CA GLN A 274 -11.44 43.66 -15.63
C GLN A 274 -12.61 42.99 -14.90
N ASP A 275 -12.36 42.33 -13.77
CA ASP A 275 -13.40 41.71 -12.96
C ASP A 275 -14.29 42.78 -12.31
N LEU A 276 -13.70 43.86 -11.79
CA LEU A 276 -14.43 45.00 -11.23
C LEU A 276 -15.40 45.60 -12.28
N ILE A 277 -14.90 45.93 -13.47
CA ILE A 277 -15.72 46.52 -14.54
C ILE A 277 -16.82 45.55 -14.97
N THR A 278 -16.48 44.29 -15.16
CA THR A 278 -17.45 43.24 -15.50
C THR A 278 -18.56 43.17 -14.45
N GLN A 279 -18.20 43.16 -13.16
CA GLN A 279 -19.16 43.07 -12.07
C GLN A 279 -20.22 44.18 -12.12
N TYR A 280 -19.80 45.44 -12.32
CA TYR A 280 -20.71 46.58 -12.39
C TYR A 280 -21.52 46.62 -13.68
N ARG A 281 -20.91 46.30 -14.83
CA ARG A 281 -21.63 46.23 -16.12
C ARG A 281 -22.72 45.17 -16.12
N ILE A 282 -22.45 43.98 -15.59
CA ILE A 282 -23.45 42.91 -15.50
C ILE A 282 -24.55 43.28 -14.51
N ARG A 283 -24.23 43.94 -13.39
CA ARG A 283 -25.25 44.45 -12.46
C ARG A 283 -26.21 45.40 -13.18
N GLU A 284 -25.70 46.32 -13.98
CA GLU A 284 -26.56 47.25 -14.72
C GLU A 284 -27.33 46.58 -15.85
N ALA A 285 -26.72 45.58 -16.50
CA ALA A 285 -27.40 44.76 -17.49
C ALA A 285 -28.58 44.00 -16.87
N LYS A 286 -28.46 43.47 -15.65
CA LYS A 286 -29.58 42.83 -14.93
C LYS A 286 -30.74 43.79 -14.73
N LYS A 287 -30.48 45.05 -14.37
CA LYS A 287 -31.52 46.08 -14.20
C LYS A 287 -32.23 46.38 -15.51
N LEU A 288 -31.47 46.61 -16.59
CA LEU A 288 -32.04 46.87 -17.91
C LEU A 288 -32.88 45.68 -18.40
N LEU A 289 -32.40 44.44 -18.23
CA LEU A 289 -33.10 43.22 -18.65
C LEU A 289 -34.42 42.97 -17.90
N LYS A 290 -34.62 43.56 -16.72
CA LYS A 290 -35.84 43.43 -15.91
C LYS A 290 -36.71 44.68 -15.91
N SER A 291 -36.27 45.77 -16.52
CA SER A 291 -37.05 47.00 -16.65
C SER A 291 -38.18 46.83 -17.66
N LYS A 292 -39.37 47.38 -17.36
CA LYS A 292 -40.50 47.40 -18.30
C LYS A 292 -40.20 48.22 -19.57
N GLU A 293 -39.28 49.18 -19.47
CA GLU A 293 -38.85 50.04 -20.57
C GLU A 293 -38.05 49.28 -21.64
N HIS A 294 -37.31 48.25 -21.25
CA HIS A 294 -36.42 47.49 -22.15
C HIS A 294 -36.86 46.04 -22.41
N GLU A 295 -38.13 45.72 -22.18
CA GLU A 295 -38.68 44.36 -22.35
C GLU A 295 -38.45 43.82 -23.79
N ASN A 296 -38.60 44.69 -24.79
CA ASN A 296 -38.43 44.38 -26.21
C ASN A 296 -37.06 44.78 -26.79
N THR A 297 -36.15 45.32 -26.00
CA THR A 297 -34.83 45.73 -26.49
C THR A 297 -33.97 44.51 -26.83
N LYS A 298 -33.30 44.51 -27.99
CA LYS A 298 -32.39 43.41 -28.38
C LYS A 298 -31.25 43.27 -27.35
N ILE A 299 -30.87 42.04 -27.02
CA ILE A 299 -29.77 41.75 -26.07
C ILE A 299 -28.46 42.43 -26.48
N GLU A 300 -28.22 42.55 -27.79
CA GLU A 300 -27.07 43.26 -28.34
C GLU A 300 -27.08 44.76 -28.01
N SER A 301 -28.24 45.41 -28.09
CA SER A 301 -28.39 46.82 -27.71
C SER A 301 -28.17 47.02 -26.21
N ILE A 302 -28.62 46.10 -25.37
CA ILE A 302 -28.33 46.12 -23.92
C ILE A 302 -26.83 45.93 -23.67
N ALA A 303 -26.17 45.04 -24.41
CA ALA A 303 -24.73 44.86 -24.32
C ALA A 303 -23.98 46.16 -24.64
N THR A 304 -24.41 46.90 -25.65
CA THR A 304 -23.85 48.21 -26.00
C THR A 304 -24.11 49.26 -24.90
N MET A 305 -25.32 49.31 -24.34
CA MET A 305 -25.68 50.24 -23.25
C MET A 305 -24.84 50.04 -22.00
N VAL A 306 -24.41 48.81 -21.71
CA VAL A 306 -23.53 48.49 -20.57
C VAL A 306 -22.05 48.42 -20.94
N GLY A 307 -21.65 48.97 -22.09
CA GLY A 307 -20.24 49.17 -22.46
C GLY A 307 -19.53 47.97 -23.07
N TYR A 308 -20.25 46.96 -23.57
CA TYR A 308 -19.64 45.85 -24.34
C TYR A 308 -19.67 46.13 -25.85
N ASN A 309 -18.51 46.02 -26.49
CA ASN A 309 -18.36 46.15 -27.95
C ASN A 309 -18.72 44.85 -28.70
N SER A 310 -19.03 43.76 -27.99
CA SER A 310 -19.32 42.45 -28.59
C SER A 310 -20.37 41.70 -27.78
N LYS A 311 -21.41 41.22 -28.48
CA LYS A 311 -22.45 40.34 -27.93
C LYS A 311 -21.87 39.05 -27.34
N SER A 312 -20.82 38.49 -27.96
CA SER A 312 -20.17 37.25 -27.48
C SER A 312 -19.43 37.47 -26.15
N ALA A 313 -18.71 38.60 -26.03
CA ALA A 313 -18.02 38.98 -24.80
C ALA A 313 -19.01 39.24 -23.66
N PHE A 314 -20.12 39.94 -23.95
CA PHE A 314 -21.20 40.18 -22.99
C PHE A 314 -21.84 38.87 -22.51
N ASN A 315 -22.25 37.98 -23.43
CA ASN A 315 -22.88 36.70 -23.07
C ASN A 315 -21.96 35.84 -22.20
N THR A 316 -20.67 35.79 -22.53
CA THR A 316 -19.67 35.03 -21.75
C THR A 316 -19.51 35.59 -20.34
N ALA A 317 -19.42 36.91 -20.21
CA ALA A 317 -19.29 37.59 -18.92
C ALA A 317 -20.57 37.45 -18.07
N PHE A 318 -21.74 37.63 -18.68
CA PHE A 318 -23.03 37.52 -18.00
C PHE A 318 -23.27 36.10 -17.49
N LYS A 319 -22.99 35.08 -18.32
CA LYS A 319 -23.12 33.67 -17.92
C LYS A 319 -22.11 33.28 -16.83
N LYS A 320 -20.88 33.80 -16.90
CA LYS A 320 -19.87 33.56 -15.87
C LYS A 320 -20.29 34.08 -14.49
N GLN A 321 -21.03 35.19 -14.44
CA GLN A 321 -21.40 35.84 -13.18
C GLN A 321 -22.80 35.44 -12.66
N THR A 322 -23.71 35.03 -13.56
CA THR A 322 -25.11 34.76 -13.21
C THR A 322 -25.53 33.31 -13.45
N GLU A 323 -24.64 32.49 -14.01
CA GLU A 323 -24.88 31.11 -14.48
C GLU A 323 -25.92 30.98 -15.61
N LEU A 324 -26.66 32.05 -15.92
CA LEU A 324 -27.66 32.14 -16.97
C LEU A 324 -27.16 33.00 -18.14
N THR A 325 -27.67 32.75 -19.35
CA THR A 325 -27.50 33.70 -20.46
C THR A 325 -28.40 34.92 -20.28
N PRO A 326 -28.08 36.08 -20.88
CA PRO A 326 -28.93 37.28 -20.79
C PRO A 326 -30.40 37.05 -21.23
N SER A 327 -30.62 36.19 -22.23
CA SER A 327 -31.96 35.83 -22.71
C SER A 327 -32.71 34.97 -21.68
N GLU A 328 -32.05 33.97 -21.10
CA GLU A 328 -32.63 33.13 -20.03
C GLU A 328 -32.93 33.97 -18.79
N PHE A 329 -32.02 34.88 -18.43
CA PHE A 329 -32.19 35.79 -17.31
C PHE A 329 -33.35 36.76 -17.54
N ARG A 330 -33.59 37.22 -18.76
CA ARG A 330 -34.78 38.03 -19.08
C ARG A 330 -36.07 37.22 -18.87
N ALA A 331 -36.10 35.98 -19.35
CA ALA A 331 -37.25 35.10 -19.29
C ALA A 331 -37.58 34.54 -17.87
N SER A 332 -36.62 34.58 -16.93
CA SER A 332 -36.85 34.07 -15.58
C SER A 332 -37.89 34.91 -14.81
N LYS A 333 -38.77 34.26 -14.03
CA LYS A 333 -39.76 34.97 -13.17
C LYS A 333 -39.20 35.39 -11.81
N ASP A 334 -38.00 34.91 -11.45
CA ASP A 334 -37.39 35.26 -10.17
C ASP A 334 -36.89 36.71 -10.19
N VAL A 335 -37.53 37.51 -9.34
CA VAL A 335 -37.17 38.89 -9.06
C VAL A 335 -36.04 38.88 -8.04
N LEU A 336 -34.79 39.07 -8.48
CA LEU A 336 -33.76 39.57 -7.58
C LEU A 336 -34.01 41.08 -7.40
N THR A 337 -34.87 41.43 -6.45
CA THR A 337 -35.03 42.81 -5.99
C THR A 337 -33.71 43.29 -5.39
N TYR A 338 -33.40 44.57 -5.63
CA TYR A 338 -32.20 45.32 -5.20
C TYR A 338 -31.72 45.12 -3.74
N ARG A 339 -32.52 44.50 -2.86
CA ARG A 339 -32.18 44.24 -1.46
C ARG A 339 -31.17 43.10 -1.24
N ASP A 340 -30.96 42.20 -2.19
CA ASP A 340 -30.18 40.98 -1.97
C ASP A 340 -28.69 41.08 -2.39
N GLU A 341 -28.25 42.15 -3.06
CA GLU A 341 -26.84 42.38 -3.42
C GLU A 341 -26.18 43.48 -2.56
N ARG A 342 -26.23 43.39 -1.22
CA ARG A 342 -25.27 44.15 -0.40
C ARG A 342 -23.88 43.52 -0.53
N LEU A 343 -22.86 44.35 -0.77
CA LEU A 343 -21.45 43.99 -0.66
C LEU A 343 -21.22 43.24 0.66
N PRO A 344 -20.27 42.27 0.71
CA PRO A 344 -20.11 41.42 1.88
C PRO A 344 -19.68 42.27 3.09
N ASP A 345 -20.65 42.61 3.94
CA ASP A 345 -20.39 43.03 5.30
C ASP A 345 -20.26 41.76 6.16
N ARG A 346 -19.02 41.51 6.53
CA ARG A 346 -18.53 40.82 7.74
C ARG A 346 -19.61 40.16 8.64
N LYS A 347 -19.96 38.89 8.38
CA LYS A 347 -20.06 37.74 9.33
C LYS A 347 -21.08 36.67 8.89
N ASN A 348 -20.72 35.42 9.20
CA ASN A 348 -21.49 34.16 9.27
C ASN A 348 -21.93 33.44 7.97
N THR A 349 -21.33 32.26 7.78
CA THR A 349 -21.98 30.92 7.75
C THR A 349 -23.51 30.93 7.66
N ASP A 350 -24.17 30.27 6.71
CA ASP A 350 -24.19 28.82 6.51
C ASP A 350 -24.69 28.39 5.12
N LEU A 351 -24.25 27.20 4.70
CA LEU A 351 -24.66 26.48 3.50
C LEU A 351 -26.10 25.94 3.63
N ASN A 352 -26.94 26.19 2.63
CA ASN A 352 -27.94 25.19 2.23
C ASN A 352 -28.34 25.34 0.75
N THR A 353 -27.79 24.45 -0.07
CA THR A 353 -28.05 24.32 -1.50
C THR A 353 -29.14 23.29 -1.74
N ASN A 354 -30.32 23.73 -2.21
CA ASN A 354 -31.28 22.85 -2.90
C ASN A 354 -31.08 23.01 -4.41
N THR A 355 -30.09 22.29 -4.95
CA THR A 355 -29.86 22.16 -6.39
C THR A 355 -30.90 21.23 -7.00
N ARG A 356 -31.85 21.78 -7.78
CA ARG A 356 -32.64 20.99 -8.73
C ARG A 356 -31.81 20.76 -9.99
N ASP A 357 -31.66 19.47 -10.27
CA ASP A 357 -31.09 18.80 -11.44
C ASP A 357 -31.13 19.61 -12.76
N LEU A 358 -29.96 19.93 -13.32
CA LEU A 358 -29.79 20.35 -14.72
C LEU A 358 -28.79 19.41 -15.40
N ARG A 359 -29.28 18.26 -15.86
CA ARG A 359 -28.55 17.34 -16.74
C ARG A 359 -28.62 17.86 -18.18
N HIS A 360 -27.65 18.68 -18.59
CA HIS A 360 -27.38 18.86 -20.01
C HIS A 360 -26.58 17.67 -20.55
N GLY A 361 -27.10 17.04 -21.60
CA GLY A 361 -26.53 15.87 -22.25
C GLY A 361 -25.13 16.14 -22.83
N PHE A 362 -24.12 15.52 -22.25
CA PHE A 362 -22.79 15.40 -22.85
C PHE A 362 -22.85 14.41 -24.01
N THR A 363 -22.70 14.88 -25.24
CA THR A 363 -22.55 14.01 -26.41
C THR A 363 -21.23 13.24 -26.34
N SER A 364 -21.24 11.93 -26.59
CA SER A 364 -20.09 10.99 -26.56
C SER A 364 -18.82 11.50 -27.27
N LYS A 365 -18.96 12.22 -28.38
CA LYS A 365 -17.84 12.77 -29.16
C LYS A 365 -17.01 13.80 -28.39
N THR A 366 -17.64 14.59 -27.53
CA THR A 366 -17.00 15.60 -26.68
C THR A 366 -16.27 14.96 -25.50
N GLN A 367 -16.80 13.83 -24.98
CA GLN A 367 -16.17 13.07 -23.90
C GLN A 367 -14.83 12.45 -24.33
N ASN A 368 -14.74 11.90 -25.55
CA ASN A 368 -13.50 11.33 -26.08
C ASN A 368 -12.40 12.38 -26.30
N ILE A 369 -12.77 13.59 -26.75
CA ILE A 369 -11.83 14.72 -26.91
C ILE A 369 -11.33 15.22 -25.55
N MET A 370 -12.20 15.27 -24.54
CA MET A 370 -11.79 15.63 -23.19
C MET A 370 -10.89 14.56 -22.57
N PHE A 371 -11.20 13.27 -22.70
CA PHE A 371 -10.39 12.18 -22.16
C PHE A 371 -8.98 12.16 -22.77
N THR A 372 -8.87 12.27 -24.09
CA THR A 372 -7.57 12.34 -24.79
C THR A 372 -6.76 13.58 -24.38
N ASN A 373 -7.41 14.74 -24.22
CA ASN A 373 -6.75 15.93 -23.73
C ASN A 373 -6.31 15.80 -22.26
N PHE A 374 -7.15 15.26 -21.38
CA PHE A 374 -6.78 14.99 -19.98
C PHE A 374 -5.63 14.00 -19.89
N PHE A 375 -5.65 12.93 -20.67
CA PHE A 375 -4.59 11.93 -20.72
C PHE A 375 -3.28 12.51 -21.27
N LYS A 376 -3.36 13.33 -22.33
CA LYS A 376 -2.19 14.04 -22.89
C LYS A 376 -1.63 15.07 -21.91
N VAL A 377 -2.49 15.80 -21.19
CA VAL A 377 -2.08 16.73 -20.13
C VAL A 377 -1.46 15.98 -18.96
N PHE A 378 -2.02 14.83 -18.56
CA PHE A 378 -1.48 13.95 -17.55
C PHE A 378 -0.07 13.49 -17.93
N LEU A 379 0.11 12.85 -19.09
CA LEU A 379 1.43 12.40 -19.57
C LEU A 379 2.45 13.53 -19.64
N ARG A 380 2.04 14.71 -20.13
CA ARG A 380 2.92 15.89 -20.19
C ARG A 380 3.29 16.42 -18.81
N ARG A 381 2.37 16.37 -17.84
CA ARG A 381 2.64 16.77 -16.44
C ARG A 381 3.54 15.75 -15.74
N THR A 382 3.27 14.46 -15.91
CA THR A 382 4.08 13.35 -15.38
C THR A 382 5.52 13.43 -15.88
N GLY A 383 5.71 13.66 -17.18
CA GLY A 383 7.05 13.84 -17.78
C GLY A 383 7.79 15.12 -17.35
N ARG A 384 7.05 16.17 -16.93
CA ARG A 384 7.64 17.41 -16.38
C ARG A 384 8.10 17.25 -14.94
N ASN A 385 7.31 16.57 -14.10
CA ASN A 385 7.60 16.36 -12.69
C ASN A 385 8.09 14.93 -12.43
N LYS A 386 9.24 14.58 -13.03
CA LYS A 386 9.76 13.19 -13.06
C LYS A 386 9.93 12.58 -11.67
N LEU A 387 10.52 13.31 -10.72
CA LEU A 387 10.77 12.82 -9.36
C LEU A 387 9.46 12.51 -8.61
N PHE A 388 8.53 13.47 -8.59
CA PHE A 388 7.22 13.31 -7.95
C PHE A 388 6.43 12.14 -8.56
N SER A 389 6.47 12.02 -9.88
CA SER A 389 5.79 10.96 -10.60
C SER A 389 6.40 9.59 -10.31
N LEU A 390 7.73 9.51 -10.27
CA LEU A 390 8.45 8.28 -9.97
C LEU A 390 8.11 7.77 -8.56
N ILE A 391 8.15 8.63 -7.54
CA ILE A 391 7.83 8.24 -6.16
C ILE A 391 6.40 7.71 -6.06
N ASN A 392 5.43 8.42 -6.62
CA ASN A 392 4.02 8.03 -6.52
C ASN A 392 3.72 6.75 -7.32
N ILE A 393 4.23 6.62 -8.55
CA ILE A 393 4.03 5.42 -9.37
C ILE A 393 4.72 4.23 -8.70
N PHE A 394 5.97 4.38 -8.28
CA PHE A 394 6.72 3.28 -7.63
C PHE A 394 6.04 2.84 -6.34
N GLY A 395 5.66 3.77 -5.46
CA GLY A 395 4.98 3.45 -4.21
C GLY A 395 3.65 2.73 -4.42
N LEU A 396 2.84 3.19 -5.38
CA LEU A 396 1.58 2.53 -5.74
C LEU A 396 1.82 1.13 -6.33
N THR A 397 2.77 0.99 -7.26
CA THR A 397 3.08 -0.30 -7.89
C THR A 397 3.53 -1.33 -6.86
N VAL A 398 4.43 -0.94 -5.94
CA VAL A 398 4.90 -1.83 -4.87
C VAL A 398 3.74 -2.20 -3.95
N GLY A 399 2.93 -1.21 -3.52
CA GLY A 399 1.77 -1.45 -2.66
C GLY A 399 0.77 -2.44 -3.27
N PHE A 400 0.35 -2.22 -4.51
CA PHE A 400 -0.56 -3.13 -5.22
C PHE A 400 0.04 -4.51 -5.45
N THR A 401 1.33 -4.58 -5.85
CA THR A 401 2.01 -5.87 -6.06
C THR A 401 2.02 -6.69 -4.77
N CYS A 402 2.40 -6.09 -3.64
CA CYS A 402 2.39 -6.76 -2.35
C CYS A 402 0.98 -7.24 -1.96
N SER A 403 -0.05 -6.40 -2.10
CA SER A 403 -1.43 -6.77 -1.78
C SER A 403 -1.94 -7.92 -2.67
N ILE A 404 -1.64 -7.89 -3.97
CA ILE A 404 -2.04 -8.95 -4.91
C ILE A 404 -1.31 -10.25 -4.59
N LEU A 405 -0.01 -10.21 -4.29
CA LEU A 405 0.74 -11.42 -3.93
C LEU A 405 0.22 -12.05 -2.63
N ILE A 406 -0.11 -11.23 -1.62
CA ILE A 406 -0.74 -11.72 -0.38
C ILE A 406 -2.11 -12.33 -0.69
N TYR A 407 -2.91 -11.69 -1.52
CA TYR A 407 -4.21 -12.23 -1.92
C TYR A 407 -4.08 -13.57 -2.65
N LEU A 408 -3.19 -13.67 -3.64
CA LEU A 408 -2.94 -14.91 -4.38
C LEU A 408 -2.42 -16.01 -3.46
N PHE A 409 -1.52 -15.67 -2.54
CA PHE A 409 -1.03 -16.61 -1.53
C PHE A 409 -2.16 -17.15 -0.64
N ILE A 410 -3.00 -16.27 -0.09
CA ILE A 410 -4.15 -16.68 0.72
C ILE A 410 -5.12 -17.52 -0.11
N GLN A 411 -5.45 -17.06 -1.32
CA GLN A 411 -6.37 -17.76 -2.21
C GLN A 411 -5.86 -19.17 -2.54
N GLU A 412 -4.57 -19.33 -2.80
CA GLU A 412 -3.95 -20.63 -3.03
C GLU A 412 -4.10 -21.53 -1.80
N HIS A 413 -3.71 -21.05 -0.62
CA HIS A 413 -3.75 -21.83 0.63
C HIS A 413 -5.18 -22.19 1.06
N THR A 414 -6.18 -21.33 0.79
CA THR A 414 -7.58 -21.62 1.15
C THR A 414 -8.34 -22.38 0.08
N SER A 415 -7.71 -22.80 -1.01
CA SER A 415 -8.38 -23.51 -2.12
C SER A 415 -8.02 -24.99 -2.22
N TYR A 416 -7.18 -25.51 -1.31
CA TYR A 416 -6.78 -26.91 -1.31
C TYR A 416 -7.98 -27.85 -1.11
N ASP A 417 -8.01 -28.92 -1.88
CA ASP A 417 -8.97 -30.03 -1.87
C ASP A 417 -10.44 -29.67 -2.12
N GLN A 418 -10.77 -28.41 -2.42
CA GLN A 418 -12.13 -27.96 -2.70
C GLN A 418 -12.64 -28.36 -4.10
N GLU A 419 -11.76 -28.86 -4.96
CA GLU A 419 -12.12 -29.38 -6.29
C GLU A 419 -12.57 -30.85 -6.23
N ILE A 420 -12.37 -31.54 -5.10
CA ILE A 420 -12.84 -32.91 -4.91
C ILE A 420 -14.37 -32.88 -4.71
N PRO A 421 -15.15 -33.72 -5.41
CA PRO A 421 -16.59 -33.80 -5.18
C PRO A 421 -16.92 -34.10 -3.72
N ASN A 422 -17.93 -33.40 -3.18
CA ASN A 422 -18.35 -33.49 -1.77
C ASN A 422 -17.20 -33.35 -0.76
N TYR A 423 -16.19 -32.53 -1.04
CA TYR A 423 -15.04 -32.37 -0.14
C TYR A 423 -15.42 -32.00 1.31
N GLU A 424 -16.57 -31.35 1.51
CA GLU A 424 -17.09 -30.99 2.85
C GLU A 424 -17.52 -32.20 3.69
N GLU A 425 -17.79 -33.34 3.05
CA GLU A 425 -18.19 -34.59 3.69
C GLU A 425 -17.00 -35.50 3.99
N ILE A 426 -15.78 -35.12 3.56
CA ILE A 426 -14.58 -35.96 3.69
C ILE A 426 -13.71 -35.43 4.85
N TYR A 427 -13.37 -36.33 5.76
CA TYR A 427 -12.59 -36.03 6.95
C TYR A 427 -11.43 -37.01 7.10
N ARG A 428 -10.27 -36.51 7.50
CA ARG A 428 -9.16 -37.31 8.00
C ARG A 428 -9.31 -37.51 9.51
N VAL A 429 -9.16 -38.74 9.98
CA VAL A 429 -9.11 -39.05 11.41
C VAL A 429 -7.69 -38.77 11.92
N ALA A 430 -7.54 -37.69 12.68
CA ALA A 430 -6.27 -37.29 13.29
C ALA A 430 -6.22 -37.67 14.77
N TRP A 431 -5.02 -37.89 15.28
CA TRP A 431 -4.73 -38.21 16.67
C TRP A 431 -4.05 -37.01 17.34
N ILE A 432 -4.76 -36.28 18.20
CA ILE A 432 -4.29 -35.05 18.83
C ILE A 432 -3.94 -35.33 20.30
N ASN A 433 -2.67 -35.17 20.63
CA ASN A 433 -2.13 -35.19 21.99
C ASN A 433 -1.05 -34.10 22.12
N GLU A 434 -0.12 -34.21 23.09
CA GLU A 434 1.02 -33.28 23.23
C GLU A 434 1.90 -33.16 21.96
N ASN A 435 1.94 -34.22 21.15
CA ASN A 435 2.64 -34.28 19.87
C ASN A 435 1.65 -34.68 18.76
N PRO A 436 0.80 -33.76 18.28
CA PRO A 436 -0.27 -34.07 17.33
C PRO A 436 0.22 -34.89 16.13
N GLN A 437 -0.50 -35.98 15.83
CA GLN A 437 -0.23 -36.87 14.71
C GLN A 437 -1.45 -36.98 13.81
N THR A 438 -1.22 -37.14 12.51
CA THR A 438 -2.29 -37.31 11.51
C THR A 438 -2.49 -38.77 11.12
N ARG A 439 -1.75 -39.69 11.75
CA ARG A 439 -1.81 -41.12 11.50
C ARG A 439 -2.50 -41.85 12.64
N THR A 440 -3.28 -42.86 12.27
CA THR A 440 -4.13 -43.67 13.14
C THR A 440 -4.08 -45.13 12.68
N PRO A 441 -4.63 -46.10 13.45
CA PRO A 441 -4.59 -47.50 13.06
C PRO A 441 -5.30 -47.84 11.75
N HIS A 442 -4.75 -48.75 10.93
CA HIS A 442 -5.40 -49.20 9.69
C HIS A 442 -6.86 -49.69 9.89
N PRO A 443 -7.18 -50.48 10.93
CA PRO A 443 -8.56 -50.95 11.12
C PRO A 443 -9.55 -49.82 11.48
N MET A 444 -9.09 -48.60 11.74
CA MET A 444 -9.93 -47.46 12.08
C MET A 444 -10.96 -47.17 10.99
N ALA A 445 -10.52 -46.96 9.73
CA ALA A 445 -11.43 -46.68 8.62
C ALA A 445 -12.53 -47.74 8.45
N PRO A 446 -12.23 -49.05 8.28
CA PRO A 446 -13.27 -50.06 8.10
C PRO A 446 -14.15 -50.23 9.34
N ALA A 447 -13.63 -50.07 10.55
CA ALA A 447 -14.44 -50.12 11.77
C ALA A 447 -15.39 -48.93 11.87
N MET A 448 -14.95 -47.71 11.51
CA MET A 448 -15.82 -46.54 11.48
C MET A 448 -16.97 -46.69 10.48
N MET A 449 -16.69 -47.25 9.30
CA MET A 449 -17.73 -47.53 8.30
C MET A 449 -18.72 -48.61 8.76
N ALA A 450 -18.28 -49.59 9.55
CA ALA A 450 -19.15 -50.65 10.06
C ALA A 450 -20.04 -50.17 11.22
N ASP A 451 -19.49 -49.37 12.13
CA ASP A 451 -20.13 -49.05 13.41
C ASP A 451 -20.87 -47.71 13.43
N PHE A 452 -20.51 -46.77 12.54
CA PHE A 452 -21.18 -45.46 12.43
C PHE A 452 -22.06 -45.39 11.18
N PRO A 453 -23.41 -45.39 11.31
CA PRO A 453 -24.31 -45.26 10.17
C PRO A 453 -24.16 -43.92 9.43
N GLU A 454 -23.57 -42.89 10.06
CA GLU A 454 -23.25 -41.60 9.46
C GLU A 454 -22.13 -41.69 8.41
N VAL A 455 -21.27 -42.71 8.48
CA VAL A 455 -20.13 -42.93 7.56
C VAL A 455 -20.61 -43.77 6.37
N VAL A 456 -20.47 -43.25 5.15
CA VAL A 456 -20.89 -43.93 3.91
C VAL A 456 -19.74 -44.63 3.18
N ALA A 457 -18.52 -44.17 3.39
CA ALA A 457 -17.31 -44.77 2.85
C ALA A 457 -16.13 -44.42 3.75
N ALA A 458 -15.12 -45.28 3.83
CA ALA A 458 -13.89 -45.01 4.56
C ALA A 458 -12.71 -45.70 3.87
N THR A 459 -11.51 -45.13 3.95
CA THR A 459 -10.29 -45.71 3.39
C THR A 459 -9.09 -45.38 4.25
N SER A 460 -8.20 -46.34 4.42
CA SER A 460 -6.82 -46.11 4.84
C SER A 460 -5.93 -45.80 3.64
N ILE A 461 -4.91 -44.98 3.87
CA ILE A 461 -3.80 -44.72 2.95
C ILE A 461 -2.49 -44.83 3.71
N SER A 462 -1.54 -45.60 3.19
CA SER A 462 -0.14 -45.56 3.66
C SER A 462 0.82 -45.43 2.51
N PRO A 463 1.83 -44.53 2.63
CA PRO A 463 2.95 -44.55 1.70
C PRO A 463 3.68 -45.88 1.76
N MET A 464 4.12 -46.39 0.61
CA MET A 464 4.79 -47.69 0.50
C MET A 464 6.09 -47.76 1.33
N TYR A 465 6.75 -46.62 1.55
CA TYR A 465 8.01 -46.50 2.30
C TYR A 465 7.85 -46.54 3.83
N GLY A 466 6.64 -46.78 4.35
CA GLY A 466 6.39 -47.05 5.76
C GLY A 466 6.38 -45.82 6.69
N PRO A 467 6.51 -46.02 8.01
CA PRO A 467 6.47 -44.96 9.02
C PRO A 467 7.82 -44.22 9.09
N GLY A 468 8.02 -43.27 8.19
CA GLY A 468 9.17 -42.38 8.18
C GLY A 468 8.83 -40.98 7.66
N LEU A 469 9.60 -39.97 8.09
CA LEU A 469 9.48 -38.60 7.58
C LEU A 469 10.10 -38.44 6.19
N THR A 470 10.95 -39.36 5.77
CA THR A 470 11.62 -39.35 4.46
C THR A 470 10.78 -40.09 3.44
N ARG A 471 10.31 -39.39 2.40
CA ARG A 471 9.71 -40.01 1.21
C ARG A 471 10.78 -40.80 0.46
N GLN A 472 10.85 -42.11 0.66
CA GLN A 472 11.80 -42.93 -0.10
C GLN A 472 11.37 -42.97 -1.56
N ALA A 473 12.35 -42.84 -2.44
CA ALA A 473 12.12 -42.87 -3.87
C ALA A 473 12.39 -44.28 -4.39
N VAL A 474 11.52 -44.75 -5.27
CA VAL A 474 11.52 -46.09 -5.85
C VAL A 474 11.77 -45.95 -7.33
N ARG A 475 12.68 -46.77 -7.87
CA ARG A 475 12.90 -46.81 -9.30
C ARG A 475 11.81 -47.65 -9.94
N VAL A 476 11.09 -47.05 -10.87
CA VAL A 476 10.00 -47.70 -11.61
C VAL A 476 10.37 -47.78 -13.07
N GLU A 477 10.23 -48.96 -13.66
CA GLU A 477 10.62 -49.26 -15.03
C GLU A 477 9.47 -49.88 -15.81
N ASN A 478 9.29 -49.41 -17.04
CA ASN A 478 8.59 -50.15 -18.07
C ASN A 478 9.65 -50.81 -18.98
N LEU A 479 9.81 -52.12 -18.82
CA LEU A 479 10.83 -52.88 -19.53
C LEU A 479 10.55 -53.01 -21.04
N GLU A 480 9.28 -53.01 -21.45
CA GLU A 480 8.91 -53.12 -22.88
C GLU A 480 9.31 -51.87 -23.67
N GLU A 481 9.12 -50.70 -23.07
CA GLU A 481 9.44 -49.40 -23.69
C GLU A 481 10.86 -48.91 -23.34
N ASN A 482 11.58 -49.63 -22.47
CA ASN A 482 12.89 -49.26 -21.93
C ASN A 482 12.91 -47.84 -21.29
N ILE A 483 11.88 -47.53 -20.51
CA ILE A 483 11.70 -46.24 -19.82
C ILE A 483 11.78 -46.47 -18.32
N HIS A 484 12.48 -45.59 -17.60
CA HIS A 484 12.55 -45.65 -16.14
C HIS A 484 12.47 -44.25 -15.53
N PHE A 485 11.85 -44.17 -14.36
CA PHE A 485 11.75 -42.96 -13.55
C PHE A 485 11.92 -43.28 -12.07
N VAL A 486 12.22 -42.25 -11.29
CA VAL A 486 12.27 -42.33 -9.84
C VAL A 486 11.04 -41.66 -9.27
N GLU A 487 10.22 -42.43 -8.58
CA GLU A 487 8.89 -42.07 -8.09
C GLU A 487 8.83 -42.14 -6.56
N ARG A 488 7.93 -41.38 -5.94
CA ARG A 488 7.84 -41.32 -4.46
C ARG A 488 6.44 -41.60 -3.92
N ASP A 489 5.43 -41.48 -4.76
CA ASP A 489 4.05 -41.36 -4.33
C ASP A 489 3.26 -42.64 -4.69
N PHE A 490 3.80 -43.80 -4.26
CA PHE A 490 3.09 -45.07 -4.26
C PHE A 490 2.43 -45.31 -2.91
N PHE A 491 1.14 -45.65 -2.93
CA PHE A 491 0.36 -45.85 -1.71
C PHE A 491 -0.30 -47.21 -1.68
N TYR A 492 -0.34 -47.80 -0.49
CA TYR A 492 -1.30 -48.84 -0.17
C TYR A 492 -2.63 -48.19 0.22
N VAL A 493 -3.73 -48.66 -0.37
CA VAL A 493 -5.08 -48.13 -0.14
C VAL A 493 -6.12 -49.23 0.00
N ASP A 494 -7.22 -48.93 0.69
CA ASP A 494 -8.36 -49.85 0.78
C ASP A 494 -9.17 -49.85 -0.53
N SER A 495 -10.03 -50.86 -0.70
CA SER A 495 -10.84 -51.03 -1.92
C SER A 495 -11.81 -49.88 -2.19
N THR A 496 -12.19 -49.14 -1.15
CA THR A 496 -13.15 -48.02 -1.15
C THR A 496 -12.49 -46.66 -1.41
N PHE A 497 -11.18 -46.62 -1.68
CA PHE A 497 -10.45 -45.37 -1.94
C PHE A 497 -11.09 -44.51 -3.05
N LEU A 498 -11.46 -45.13 -4.18
CA LEU A 498 -12.09 -44.43 -5.29
C LEU A 498 -13.47 -43.89 -4.92
N ASP A 499 -14.21 -44.54 -4.00
CA ASP A 499 -15.53 -44.10 -3.53
C ASP A 499 -15.45 -42.94 -2.52
N VAL A 500 -14.35 -42.86 -1.75
CA VAL A 500 -14.11 -41.77 -0.80
C VAL A 500 -13.73 -40.49 -1.55
N PHE A 501 -12.77 -40.56 -2.46
CA PHE A 501 -12.30 -39.40 -3.23
C PHE A 501 -13.06 -39.19 -4.55
N GLN A 502 -14.03 -40.06 -4.84
CA GLN A 502 -14.92 -39.99 -6.01
C GLN A 502 -14.18 -39.91 -7.35
N LEU A 503 -13.08 -40.66 -7.45
CA LEU A 503 -12.23 -40.67 -8.64
C LEU A 503 -12.80 -41.59 -9.71
N LYS A 504 -12.94 -41.04 -10.92
CA LYS A 504 -13.42 -41.80 -12.07
C LYS A 504 -12.34 -42.69 -12.67
N VAL A 505 -12.69 -43.96 -12.91
CA VAL A 505 -11.88 -44.88 -13.72
C VAL A 505 -12.05 -44.52 -15.20
N ILE A 506 -10.93 -44.23 -15.85
CA ILE A 506 -10.87 -43.88 -17.28
C ILE A 506 -10.75 -45.15 -18.14
N LEU A 507 -9.98 -46.14 -17.66
CA LEU A 507 -9.68 -47.36 -18.40
C LEU A 507 -9.39 -48.52 -17.44
N GLY A 508 -9.83 -49.73 -17.77
CA GLY A 508 -9.54 -50.95 -16.99
C GLY A 508 -10.68 -51.38 -16.08
N ASP A 509 -10.34 -52.08 -14.99
CA ASP A 509 -11.28 -52.69 -14.04
C ASP A 509 -11.67 -51.71 -12.92
N GLU A 510 -12.97 -51.41 -12.77
CA GLU A 510 -13.47 -50.56 -11.67
C GLU A 510 -13.26 -51.19 -10.29
N ASP A 511 -13.23 -52.52 -10.22
CA ASP A 511 -12.99 -53.28 -8.99
C ASP A 511 -11.50 -53.60 -8.77
N ALA A 512 -10.58 -52.92 -9.48
CA ALA A 512 -9.16 -53.21 -9.44
C ALA A 512 -8.59 -53.27 -8.01
N LEU A 513 -9.01 -52.37 -7.11
CA LEU A 513 -8.52 -52.32 -5.73
C LEU A 513 -9.15 -53.39 -4.80
N LYS A 514 -10.10 -54.19 -5.27
CA LYS A 514 -10.67 -55.32 -4.51
C LYS A 514 -9.87 -56.62 -4.67
N LYS A 515 -8.90 -56.65 -5.59
CA LYS A 515 -8.09 -57.84 -5.91
C LYS A 515 -6.62 -57.62 -5.50
N PRO A 516 -5.91 -58.67 -5.08
CA PRO A 516 -4.48 -58.57 -4.76
C PRO A 516 -3.64 -58.39 -6.03
N PHE A 517 -2.45 -57.80 -5.87
CA PHE A 517 -1.44 -57.60 -6.92
C PHE A 517 -1.88 -56.74 -8.12
N ASN A 518 -2.88 -55.88 -7.91
CA ASN A 518 -3.33 -54.91 -8.90
C ASN A 518 -2.76 -53.52 -8.62
N LEU A 519 -2.27 -52.86 -9.67
CA LEU A 519 -1.85 -51.46 -9.65
C LEU A 519 -2.90 -50.58 -10.33
N VAL A 520 -3.35 -49.54 -9.64
CA VAL A 520 -4.14 -48.45 -10.25
C VAL A 520 -3.23 -47.23 -10.39
N ILE A 521 -3.14 -46.66 -11.59
CA ILE A 521 -2.29 -45.50 -11.86
C ILE A 521 -3.11 -44.29 -12.29
N SER A 522 -2.56 -43.09 -12.08
CA SER A 522 -3.19 -41.87 -12.56
C SER A 522 -3.05 -41.72 -14.08
N GLN A 523 -3.90 -40.88 -14.69
CA GLN A 523 -3.85 -40.60 -16.12
C GLN A 523 -2.49 -40.04 -16.56
N SER A 524 -1.93 -39.10 -15.79
CA SER A 524 -0.60 -38.56 -16.02
C SER A 524 0.49 -39.64 -15.96
N THR A 525 0.39 -40.58 -15.01
CA THR A 525 1.32 -41.71 -14.88
C THR A 525 1.21 -42.67 -16.06
N ALA A 526 0.00 -43.03 -16.47
CA ALA A 526 -0.24 -43.87 -17.65
C ALA A 526 0.43 -43.27 -18.89
N LYS A 527 0.22 -41.97 -19.13
CA LYS A 527 0.86 -41.25 -20.24
C LYS A 527 2.39 -41.20 -20.11
N LYS A 528 2.90 -41.05 -18.90
CA LYS A 528 4.34 -40.96 -18.62
C LYS A 528 5.08 -42.27 -18.92
N PHE A 529 4.52 -43.41 -18.51
CA PHE A 529 5.18 -44.72 -18.64
C PHE A 529 4.79 -45.51 -19.90
N PHE A 530 3.62 -45.22 -20.49
CA PHE A 530 3.09 -45.98 -21.64
C PHE A 530 2.77 -45.10 -22.86
N GLY A 531 2.91 -43.77 -22.76
CA GLY A 531 2.63 -42.86 -23.87
C GLY A 531 1.17 -42.91 -24.30
N ASN A 532 0.92 -43.35 -25.54
CA ASN A 532 -0.42 -43.57 -26.09
C ASN A 532 -0.81 -45.05 -26.14
N THR A 533 0.05 -45.95 -25.62
CA THR A 533 -0.20 -47.39 -25.59
C THR A 533 -1.14 -47.73 -24.45
N ASN A 534 -2.03 -48.72 -24.66
CA ASN A 534 -2.92 -49.20 -23.60
C ASN A 534 -2.07 -49.82 -22.46
N PRO A 535 -2.13 -49.28 -21.22
CA PRO A 535 -1.34 -49.79 -20.11
C PRO A 535 -1.96 -51.02 -19.44
N ILE A 536 -3.24 -51.32 -19.67
CA ILE A 536 -3.95 -52.37 -18.93
C ILE A 536 -3.33 -53.75 -19.20
N GLY A 537 -3.05 -54.48 -18.12
CA GLY A 537 -2.42 -55.80 -18.14
C GLY A 537 -0.90 -55.78 -18.34
N LYS A 538 -0.31 -54.62 -18.65
CA LYS A 538 1.15 -54.45 -18.69
C LYS A 538 1.71 -54.24 -17.29
N GLU A 539 2.97 -54.59 -17.11
CA GLU A 539 3.63 -54.51 -15.81
C GLU A 539 4.54 -53.28 -15.69
N LEU A 540 4.60 -52.75 -14.47
CA LEU A 540 5.66 -51.84 -14.04
C LEU A 540 6.54 -52.57 -13.02
N ASN A 541 7.84 -52.52 -13.25
CA ASN A 541 8.83 -53.10 -12.37
C ASN A 541 9.31 -52.05 -11.37
N MET A 542 9.24 -52.36 -10.08
CA MET A 542 9.58 -51.49 -8.97
C MET A 542 10.68 -52.16 -8.14
N ASP A 543 11.95 -51.80 -8.35
CA ASP A 543 13.14 -52.39 -7.70
C ASP A 543 13.17 -53.94 -7.62
N ASP A 544 12.46 -54.54 -6.66
CA ASP A 544 12.43 -55.97 -6.35
C ASP A 544 11.14 -56.70 -6.75
N TRP A 545 10.11 -56.01 -7.27
CA TRP A 545 8.81 -56.61 -7.59
C TRP A 545 8.15 -55.99 -8.83
N SER A 546 7.36 -56.80 -9.56
CA SER A 546 6.61 -56.38 -10.74
C SER A 546 5.12 -56.40 -10.44
N ILE A 547 4.38 -55.39 -10.90
CA ILE A 547 2.94 -55.30 -10.69
C ILE A 547 2.21 -54.86 -11.96
N ALA A 548 1.10 -55.56 -12.26
CA ALA A 548 0.31 -55.30 -13.45
C ALA A 548 -0.66 -54.12 -13.24
N VAL A 549 -0.74 -53.24 -14.24
CA VAL A 549 -1.70 -52.14 -14.26
C VAL A 549 -3.08 -52.69 -14.54
N ALA A 550 -3.97 -52.58 -13.55
CA ALA A 550 -5.35 -53.06 -13.63
C ALA A 550 -6.35 -51.96 -14.00
N ALA A 551 -6.06 -50.71 -13.66
CA ALA A 551 -6.88 -49.56 -14.02
C ALA A 551 -6.10 -48.25 -14.11
N VAL A 552 -6.65 -47.30 -14.86
CA VAL A 552 -6.22 -45.91 -14.96
C VAL A 552 -7.36 -45.02 -14.48
N VAL A 553 -7.07 -44.12 -13.55
CA VAL A 553 -8.03 -43.16 -12.99
C VAL A 553 -7.66 -41.73 -13.39
N GLU A 554 -8.60 -40.81 -13.26
CA GLU A 554 -8.32 -39.38 -13.43
C GLU A 554 -7.27 -38.87 -12.43
N ASP A 555 -6.53 -37.85 -12.84
CA ASP A 555 -5.59 -37.18 -11.95
C ASP A 555 -6.37 -36.43 -10.86
N LEU A 556 -5.86 -36.45 -9.62
CA LEU A 556 -6.35 -35.55 -8.58
C LEU A 556 -6.15 -34.08 -9.02
N PRO A 557 -7.01 -33.16 -8.55
CA PRO A 557 -6.81 -31.74 -8.76
C PRO A 557 -5.41 -31.28 -8.38
N ALA A 558 -4.85 -30.34 -9.12
CA ALA A 558 -3.48 -29.84 -8.87
C ALA A 558 -3.30 -29.26 -7.45
N ARG A 559 -4.41 -28.82 -6.82
CA ARG A 559 -4.45 -28.29 -5.45
C ARG A 559 -5.00 -29.33 -4.48
N SER A 560 -4.46 -30.54 -4.50
CA SER A 560 -4.73 -31.55 -3.49
C SER A 560 -3.56 -31.72 -2.52
N HIS A 561 -3.87 -31.95 -1.24
CA HIS A 561 -2.83 -32.14 -0.21
C HIS A 561 -1.95 -33.37 -0.45
N PHE A 562 -2.41 -34.30 -1.31
CA PHE A 562 -1.64 -35.43 -1.78
C PHE A 562 -1.89 -35.69 -3.27
N HIS A 563 -0.91 -36.33 -3.89
CA HIS A 563 -0.97 -36.84 -5.25
C HIS A 563 -0.36 -38.23 -5.24
N PHE A 564 -0.67 -39.07 -6.23
CA PHE A 564 -0.14 -40.42 -6.32
C PHE A 564 0.33 -40.75 -7.73
N THR A 565 1.39 -41.55 -7.80
CA THR A 565 1.85 -42.22 -9.02
C THR A 565 1.06 -43.52 -9.21
N GLY A 566 0.91 -44.29 -8.13
CA GLY A 566 0.25 -45.59 -8.16
C GLY A 566 -0.37 -45.98 -6.83
N LEU A 567 -1.47 -46.72 -6.90
CA LEU A 567 -2.25 -47.23 -5.79
C LEU A 567 -2.23 -48.75 -5.82
N ILE A 568 -1.84 -49.36 -4.73
CA ILE A 568 -1.78 -50.80 -4.54
C ILE A 568 -2.81 -51.18 -3.48
N SER A 569 -3.62 -52.20 -3.74
CA SER A 569 -4.62 -52.64 -2.77
C SER A 569 -3.98 -53.21 -1.50
N TYR A 570 -4.50 -52.86 -0.31
CA TYR A 570 -4.18 -53.57 0.93
C TYR A 570 -4.53 -55.07 0.90
N VAL A 571 -5.41 -55.50 -0.02
CA VAL A 571 -5.67 -56.93 -0.27
C VAL A 571 -4.38 -57.64 -0.65
N THR A 572 -3.46 -56.96 -1.36
CA THR A 572 -2.11 -57.46 -1.67
C THR A 572 -1.30 -57.71 -0.40
N VAL A 573 -1.26 -56.73 0.50
CA VAL A 573 -0.51 -56.83 1.77
C VAL A 573 -1.04 -58.00 2.62
N LYS A 574 -2.37 -58.14 2.69
CA LYS A 574 -3.03 -59.21 3.44
C LYS A 574 -2.86 -60.58 2.80
N ALA A 575 -2.80 -60.65 1.46
CA ALA A 575 -2.52 -61.89 0.73
C ALA A 575 -1.08 -62.38 0.95
N ILE A 576 -0.11 -61.46 1.03
CA ILE A 576 1.30 -61.78 1.30
C ILE A 576 1.48 -62.21 2.76
N ASN A 577 0.90 -61.47 3.71
CA ASN A 577 0.96 -61.79 5.13
C ASN A 577 -0.37 -61.46 5.84
N PRO A 578 -1.23 -62.46 6.09
CA PRO A 578 -2.52 -62.24 6.74
C PRO A 578 -2.44 -61.67 8.16
N ASN A 579 -1.34 -61.92 8.87
CA ASN A 579 -1.10 -61.48 10.24
C ASN A 579 -0.12 -60.29 10.30
N ASN A 580 -0.07 -59.47 9.25
CA ASN A 580 0.86 -58.35 9.17
C ASN A 580 0.60 -57.35 10.33
N PRO A 581 1.61 -57.03 11.16
CA PRO A 581 1.44 -56.11 12.29
C PRO A 581 1.00 -54.70 11.89
N TRP A 582 1.25 -54.26 10.64
CA TRP A 582 0.75 -52.99 10.10
C TRP A 582 -0.78 -52.93 10.05
N LEU A 583 -1.47 -54.05 9.89
CA LEU A 583 -2.93 -54.08 9.74
C LEU A 583 -3.65 -54.26 11.09
N THR A 584 -3.03 -53.82 12.19
CA THR A 584 -3.53 -54.02 13.56
C THR A 584 -3.83 -52.70 14.26
N TRP A 585 -4.64 -52.74 15.32
CA TRP A 585 -4.92 -51.59 16.19
C TRP A 585 -3.70 -51.03 16.93
N LYS A 586 -2.53 -51.68 16.83
CA LYS A 586 -1.28 -51.23 17.45
C LYS A 586 -0.45 -50.29 16.57
N ASP A 587 -0.66 -50.30 15.25
CA ASP A 587 0.17 -49.55 14.31
C ASP A 587 -0.48 -48.21 13.94
N PHE A 588 0.06 -47.09 14.43
CA PHE A 588 -0.43 -45.75 14.11
C PHE A 588 0.23 -45.19 12.84
N GLY A 589 0.35 -46.01 11.79
CA GLY A 589 1.09 -45.71 10.57
C GLY A 589 0.25 -45.20 9.40
N HIS A 590 -1.08 -45.09 9.53
CA HIS A 590 -2.01 -44.95 8.40
C HIS A 590 -2.78 -43.63 8.42
N PHE A 591 -2.99 -43.01 7.26
CA PHE A 591 -3.93 -41.90 7.12
C PHE A 591 -5.32 -42.48 6.85
N ASN A 592 -6.22 -42.35 7.82
CA ASN A 592 -7.60 -42.82 7.69
C ASN A 592 -8.51 -41.67 7.28
N TYR A 593 -9.26 -41.86 6.20
CA TYR A 593 -10.26 -40.93 5.70
C TYR A 593 -11.64 -41.57 5.79
N ILE A 594 -12.63 -40.76 6.14
CA ILE A 594 -14.05 -41.12 6.12
C ILE A 594 -14.80 -40.13 5.25
N ARG A 595 -15.84 -40.59 4.57
CA ARG A 595 -16.86 -39.76 3.94
C ARG A 595 -18.18 -39.98 4.66
N THR A 596 -18.80 -38.90 5.12
CA THR A 596 -20.09 -38.95 5.82
C THR A 596 -21.25 -38.80 4.85
N ARG A 597 -22.48 -39.02 5.32
CA ARG A 597 -23.67 -38.55 4.61
C ARG A 597 -23.69 -37.02 4.54
N GLU A 598 -24.44 -36.51 3.58
CA GLU A 598 -24.76 -35.09 3.48
C GLU A 598 -25.39 -34.58 4.80
N SER A 599 -25.01 -33.37 5.22
CA SER A 599 -25.54 -32.68 6.41
C SER A 599 -25.30 -33.36 7.77
N VAL A 600 -24.31 -34.26 7.88
CA VAL A 600 -23.87 -34.78 9.19
C VAL A 600 -23.09 -33.72 9.96
N ASP A 601 -23.43 -33.49 11.23
CA ASP A 601 -22.60 -32.68 12.13
C ASP A 601 -21.37 -33.49 12.57
N ALA A 602 -20.23 -33.21 11.95
CA ALA A 602 -18.97 -33.88 12.26
C ALA A 602 -18.55 -33.69 13.73
N ASN A 603 -18.92 -32.59 14.38
CA ASN A 603 -18.60 -32.42 15.81
C ASN A 603 -19.39 -33.41 16.66
N LEU A 604 -20.67 -33.65 16.33
CA LEU A 604 -21.48 -34.65 17.01
C LEU A 604 -20.89 -36.04 16.81
N LEU A 605 -20.46 -36.38 15.58
CA LEU A 605 -19.80 -37.66 15.31
C LEU A 605 -18.48 -37.80 16.08
N GLU A 606 -17.65 -36.74 16.13
CA GLU A 606 -16.39 -36.71 16.88
C GLU A 606 -16.60 -37.02 18.37
N THR A 607 -17.72 -36.56 18.98
CA THR A 607 -18.00 -36.88 20.40
C THR A 607 -18.22 -38.36 20.69
N LYS A 608 -18.59 -39.17 19.69
CA LYS A 608 -18.83 -40.62 19.84
C LYS A 608 -17.53 -41.43 19.73
N ILE A 609 -16.48 -40.88 19.14
CA ILE A 609 -15.24 -41.60 18.82
C ILE A 609 -14.50 -42.10 20.08
N PRO A 610 -14.31 -41.30 21.16
CA PRO A 610 -13.50 -41.71 22.30
C PRO A 610 -14.01 -42.98 23.00
N GLU A 611 -15.31 -43.07 23.29
CA GLU A 611 -15.90 -44.25 23.94
C GLU A 611 -15.86 -45.47 23.03
N TRP A 612 -16.13 -45.27 21.74
CA TRP A 612 -16.13 -46.32 20.73
C TRP A 612 -14.73 -46.93 20.52
N VAL A 613 -13.70 -46.10 20.33
CA VAL A 613 -12.35 -46.57 19.97
C VAL A 613 -11.64 -47.30 21.12
N VAL A 614 -12.00 -47.00 22.37
CA VAL A 614 -11.47 -47.69 23.57
C VAL A 614 -11.75 -49.19 23.55
N GLY A 615 -12.87 -49.63 22.94
CA GLY A 615 -13.20 -51.05 22.79
C GLY A 615 -12.23 -51.81 21.87
N TYR A 616 -11.52 -51.09 21.00
CA TYR A 616 -10.63 -51.66 19.99
C TYR A 616 -9.15 -51.56 20.36
N LEU A 617 -8.76 -50.48 21.05
CA LEU A 617 -7.36 -50.21 21.36
C LEU A 617 -6.86 -51.15 22.47
N PRO A 618 -5.71 -51.83 22.29
CA PRO A 618 -5.12 -52.70 23.30
C PRO A 618 -4.36 -51.90 24.37
N TRP A 619 -5.03 -50.89 24.93
CA TRP A 619 -4.52 -49.96 25.92
C TRP A 619 -4.89 -50.40 27.34
N ASN A 620 -4.08 -50.00 28.32
CA ASN A 620 -4.40 -50.20 29.73
C ASN A 620 -5.45 -49.18 30.21
N GLU A 621 -6.00 -49.37 31.42
CA GLU A 621 -7.06 -48.50 31.94
C GLU A 621 -6.65 -47.03 32.08
N SER A 622 -5.40 -46.74 32.48
CA SER A 622 -4.93 -45.35 32.59
C SER A 622 -4.83 -44.65 31.22
N GLN A 623 -4.41 -45.36 30.17
CA GLN A 623 -4.39 -44.84 28.79
C GLN A 623 -5.79 -44.61 28.23
N LYS A 624 -6.76 -45.45 28.60
CA LYS A 624 -8.17 -45.25 28.22
C LYS A 624 -8.76 -44.04 28.95
N GLU A 625 -8.52 -43.91 30.25
CA GLU A 625 -8.93 -42.73 31.03
C GLU A 625 -8.32 -41.44 30.47
N TRP A 626 -7.06 -41.47 30.01
CA TRP A 626 -6.40 -40.34 29.38
C TRP A 626 -7.14 -39.81 28.12
N LEU A 627 -7.65 -40.72 27.30
CA LEU A 627 -8.49 -40.39 26.14
C LEU A 627 -9.89 -39.89 26.56
N LEU A 628 -10.51 -40.54 27.54
CA LEU A 628 -11.86 -40.18 28.01
C LEU A 628 -11.89 -38.82 28.74
N ASN A 629 -10.80 -38.45 29.42
CA ASN A 629 -10.62 -37.15 30.08
C ASN A 629 -10.24 -36.02 29.11
N ARG A 630 -10.15 -36.30 27.79
CA ARG A 630 -9.86 -35.34 26.71
C ARG A 630 -8.47 -34.70 26.76
N GLU A 631 -7.51 -35.33 27.44
CA GLU A 631 -6.09 -34.93 27.38
C GLU A 631 -5.43 -35.37 26.06
N ALA A 632 -5.98 -36.40 25.42
CA ALA A 632 -5.80 -36.71 24.01
C ALA A 632 -7.16 -36.98 23.34
N LYS A 633 -7.25 -36.79 22.02
CA LYS A 633 -8.48 -37.05 21.27
C LYS A 633 -8.22 -37.44 19.82
N PHE A 634 -9.11 -38.29 19.30
CA PHE A 634 -9.25 -38.45 17.85
C PHE A 634 -10.17 -37.36 17.32
N THR A 635 -9.79 -36.69 16.24
CA THR A 635 -10.55 -35.60 15.64
C THR A 635 -10.85 -35.85 14.19
N LEU A 636 -11.99 -35.35 13.72
CA LEU A 636 -12.36 -35.34 12.31
C LEU A 636 -11.88 -34.04 11.68
N GLN A 637 -10.72 -34.08 11.03
CA GLN A 637 -10.16 -32.93 10.32
C GLN A 637 -10.75 -32.87 8.90
N PRO A 638 -11.51 -31.83 8.52
CA PRO A 638 -11.98 -31.66 7.15
C PRO A 638 -10.80 -31.64 6.16
N ILE A 639 -10.94 -32.25 4.98
CA ILE A 639 -9.82 -32.30 4.02
C ILE A 639 -9.35 -30.93 3.54
N LYS A 640 -10.24 -29.93 3.52
CA LYS A 640 -9.92 -28.53 3.20
C LYS A 640 -9.02 -27.83 4.24
N ASP A 641 -8.89 -28.40 5.44
CA ASP A 641 -8.11 -27.87 6.55
C ASP A 641 -6.78 -28.66 6.77
N ILE A 642 -6.43 -29.55 5.84
CA ILE A 642 -5.17 -30.33 5.83
C ILE A 642 -4.06 -29.49 5.22
#